data_AF-A0A5C6F7D6-F1
#
_entry.id   AF-A0A5C6F7D6-F1
#
_cell.length_a   1.000
_cell.length_b   1.000
_cell.length_c   1.000
_cell.angle_alpha   90.00
_cell.angle_beta   90.00
_cell.angle_gamma   90.00
#
_symmetry.space_group_name_H-M   'P 1'
#
loop_
_entity.id
_entity.type
_entity.pdbx_description
1 polymer ?
#
loop_
_entity_poly.entity_id
_entity_poly.type
_entity_poly.pdbx_seq_one_letter_code
_entity_poly.pdbx_strand_id
1 'polypeptide(L)'
;MLDRKTIESTLEKIKSGELTPDEATEFLLKIDLDSLGYESGDMPSTAVSSRLATPNTEPADPELLSSVIHRLGIPPIEVVHDWCEQLANIAADHESRTQQPIGPVNASDCALNDNGQLIWNEHVATDTLVLPTSLSSTSQVHIDRFRHSILGNEPAIQSEPDLIVPEQQRDTPDLPVSRTRPSKLLSRSLAALAIAGCVAGSVYVVQQINQEQPVATTDTKPASKRAAPQSDIFDFSADSVTQTQAALTDAAEALESFESMTEAELETFEKESASQTANFSLDSFMPATQSFAPAIEKEHPIAPETTNQALADNMISDPLAPTTVPVMNNAVDDDAEPPPESEQSTAIAASADPIESAVELPPIELPANGEDKEQPSVTLVNRNASGLTLTFPYSVPLKLEASADALWHIIDTRKPTTVAALTSGGEDLSIKWEPSAQQSPNSKLLAHGRLRDDNGNDLFLRPRIAAPPYKFSFETFDTMPTWNLRAPIPPNVARIAIDFDIPDDLEIGWVEPIEANAIRRARGLAVLTSTDDEDVSLGIRFDIRCNRKLECRLRFAGRLDSSMPWNMVSNAGIEAFANQLANQAGLVSTEAQRLSGVYEIARTTMGRRVIKIKQSRNDALAEEIRTASKRVAQLQSLMATIESTATLRVKVWIDWPDTEQTILTMDSESQ
;
A
#
# COMPACT_ATOMS: atom_id res chain seq x y z
N MET A 1 25.97 -26.27 -15.34
CA MET A 1 25.12 -26.55 -16.53
C MET A 1 25.32 -28.00 -16.91
N LEU A 2 24.28 -28.84 -16.74
CA LEU A 2 24.34 -30.27 -17.03
C LEU A 2 24.51 -30.52 -18.54
N ASP A 3 25.43 -31.41 -18.92
CA ASP A 3 25.60 -31.81 -20.33
C ASP A 3 24.32 -32.47 -20.84
N ARG A 4 23.92 -32.11 -22.08
CA ARG A 4 22.70 -32.58 -22.75
C ARG A 4 22.60 -34.11 -22.77
N LYS A 5 23.74 -34.80 -22.89
CA LYS A 5 23.81 -36.27 -22.85
C LYS A 5 23.37 -36.86 -21.51
N THR A 6 23.63 -36.16 -20.41
CA THR A 6 23.26 -36.59 -19.05
C THR A 6 21.75 -36.50 -18.85
N ILE A 7 21.13 -35.43 -19.36
CA ILE A 7 19.68 -35.24 -19.31
C ILE A 7 18.98 -36.29 -20.18
N GLU A 8 19.46 -36.50 -21.40
CA GLU A 8 18.91 -37.50 -22.33
C GLU A 8 19.03 -38.93 -21.76
N SER A 9 20.18 -39.28 -21.15
CA SER A 9 20.36 -40.59 -20.50
C SER A 9 19.47 -40.78 -19.28
N THR A 10 19.25 -39.74 -18.48
CA THR A 10 18.40 -39.82 -17.28
C THR A 10 16.93 -39.99 -17.67
N LEU A 11 16.47 -39.28 -18.71
CA LEU A 11 15.14 -39.46 -19.29
C LEU A 11 14.91 -40.86 -19.87
N GLU A 12 15.93 -41.45 -20.50
CA GLU A 12 15.84 -42.81 -21.04
C GLU A 12 15.73 -43.85 -19.92
N LYS A 13 16.45 -43.65 -18.80
CA LYS A 13 16.34 -44.50 -17.60
C LYS A 13 14.98 -44.39 -16.93
N ILE A 14 14.40 -43.19 -16.83
CA ILE A 14 13.02 -43.01 -16.34
C ILE A 14 12.02 -43.74 -17.25
N LYS A 15 12.16 -43.60 -18.57
CA LYS A 15 11.27 -44.30 -19.53
C LYS A 15 11.39 -45.81 -19.49
N SER A 16 12.58 -46.33 -19.20
CA SER A 16 12.81 -47.78 -19.04
C SER A 16 12.33 -48.33 -17.69
N GLY A 17 11.97 -47.47 -16.74
CA GLY A 17 11.59 -47.85 -15.38
C GLY A 17 12.77 -48.23 -14.48
N GLU A 18 14.01 -48.01 -14.93
CA GLU A 18 15.23 -48.24 -14.14
C GLU A 18 15.43 -47.20 -13.04
N LEU A 19 14.88 -45.99 -13.22
CA LEU A 19 14.91 -44.91 -12.23
C LEU A 19 13.50 -44.35 -12.04
N THR A 20 13.13 -44.13 -10.79
CA THR A 20 11.94 -43.33 -10.46
C THR A 20 12.23 -41.83 -10.64
N PRO A 21 11.21 -40.97 -10.81
CA PRO A 21 11.40 -39.52 -10.93
C PRO A 21 12.13 -38.89 -9.73
N ASP A 22 11.88 -39.40 -8.52
CA ASP A 22 12.51 -38.91 -7.30
C ASP A 22 14.00 -39.28 -7.26
N GLU A 23 14.35 -40.52 -7.60
CA GLU A 23 15.74 -40.97 -7.73
C GLU A 23 16.50 -40.22 -8.84
N ALA A 24 15.81 -39.84 -9.92
CA ALA A 24 16.39 -39.04 -11.00
C ALA A 24 16.73 -37.63 -10.56
N THR A 25 15.89 -37.04 -9.69
CA THR A 25 16.11 -35.71 -9.12
C THR A 25 17.32 -35.75 -8.19
N GLU A 26 17.42 -36.76 -7.33
CA GLU A 26 18.57 -36.95 -6.44
C GLU A 26 19.86 -37.23 -7.24
N PHE A 27 19.79 -38.01 -8.30
CA PHE A 27 20.92 -38.31 -9.19
C PHE A 27 21.45 -37.05 -9.90
N LEU A 28 20.56 -36.19 -10.40
CA LEU A 28 20.96 -34.94 -11.06
C LEU A 28 21.54 -33.91 -10.08
N LEU A 29 21.02 -33.84 -8.85
CA LEU A 29 21.55 -32.98 -7.79
C LEU A 29 22.93 -33.44 -7.31
N LYS A 30 23.16 -34.75 -7.22
CA LYS A 30 24.44 -35.33 -6.78
C LYS A 30 25.57 -35.10 -7.80
N ILE A 31 25.26 -35.15 -9.09
CA ILE A 31 26.22 -34.84 -10.16
C ILE A 31 26.67 -33.37 -10.10
N ASP A 32 25.79 -32.45 -9.74
CA ASP A 32 26.13 -31.02 -9.65
C ASP A 32 27.05 -30.75 -8.43
N LEU A 33 26.85 -31.50 -7.33
CA LEU A 33 27.70 -31.44 -6.13
C LEU A 33 29.10 -32.04 -6.37
N ASP A 34 29.20 -33.18 -7.07
CA ASP A 34 30.49 -33.80 -7.39
C ASP A 34 31.29 -32.97 -8.42
N SER A 35 30.59 -32.26 -9.31
CA SER A 35 31.16 -31.30 -10.28
C SER A 35 31.80 -30.08 -9.58
N LEU A 36 31.34 -29.72 -8.38
CA LEU A 36 31.83 -28.58 -7.60
C LEU A 36 33.06 -28.90 -6.73
N GLY A 37 33.62 -30.11 -6.83
CA GLY A 37 34.91 -30.44 -6.20
C GLY A 37 34.86 -30.56 -4.67
N TYR A 38 33.69 -30.83 -4.09
CA TYR A 38 33.61 -31.21 -2.69
C TYR A 38 33.99 -32.69 -2.55
N GLU A 39 35.25 -32.95 -2.22
CA GLU A 39 35.70 -34.27 -1.79
C GLU A 39 34.93 -34.65 -0.52
N SER A 40 34.04 -35.64 -0.64
CA SER A 40 33.30 -36.22 0.47
C SER A 40 34.26 -36.99 1.38
N GLY A 41 34.67 -36.35 2.49
CA GLY A 41 35.34 -37.02 3.59
C GLY A 41 34.40 -38.04 4.26
N ASP A 42 34.87 -39.28 4.37
CA ASP A 42 34.27 -40.38 5.11
C ASP A 42 33.67 -39.93 6.46
N MET A 43 32.34 -40.00 6.59
CA MET A 43 31.66 -39.98 7.87
C MET A 43 30.81 -41.24 8.02
N PRO A 44 30.98 -42.01 9.11
CA PRO A 44 30.30 -43.27 9.30
C PRO A 44 28.81 -43.07 9.59
N SER A 45 28.01 -43.86 8.90
CA SER A 45 26.58 -44.01 9.09
C SER A 45 26.25 -44.52 10.51
N THR A 46 25.55 -43.69 11.29
CA THR A 46 24.75 -44.16 12.43
C THR A 46 23.38 -43.48 12.43
N ALA A 47 22.37 -44.32 12.59
CA ALA A 47 20.95 -44.05 12.40
C ALA A 47 20.33 -42.99 13.32
N VAL A 48 19.54 -42.12 12.68
CA VAL A 48 18.18 -41.65 13.04
C VAL A 48 17.81 -41.63 14.53
N SER A 49 17.77 -40.42 15.11
CA SER A 49 16.66 -39.97 15.95
C SER A 49 16.61 -38.45 15.99
N SER A 50 15.55 -37.89 15.41
CA SER A 50 15.23 -36.47 15.34
C SER A 50 15.05 -35.84 16.73
N ARG A 51 15.88 -34.85 17.03
CA ARG A 51 15.55 -33.71 17.90
C ARG A 51 16.25 -32.48 17.34
N LEU A 52 15.46 -31.52 16.83
CA LEU A 52 15.94 -30.18 16.52
C LEU A 52 16.43 -29.53 17.82
N ALA A 53 17.74 -29.37 17.95
CA ALA A 53 18.35 -28.36 18.80
C ALA A 53 19.00 -27.36 17.84
N THR A 54 18.60 -26.09 17.93
CA THR A 54 19.28 -24.99 17.24
C THR A 54 20.74 -24.95 17.70
N PRO A 55 21.72 -24.83 16.79
CA PRO A 55 23.12 -24.69 17.19
C PRO A 55 23.25 -23.36 17.95
N ASN A 56 23.83 -23.41 19.15
CA ASN A 56 24.30 -22.22 19.86
C ASN A 56 25.45 -21.63 19.03
N THR A 57 25.12 -20.76 18.09
CA THR A 57 26.09 -19.86 17.46
C THR A 57 26.51 -18.85 18.52
N GLU A 58 27.79 -18.85 18.88
CA GLU A 58 28.39 -17.82 19.72
C GLU A 58 28.08 -16.45 19.08
N PRO A 59 27.51 -15.48 19.83
CA PRO A 59 27.13 -14.19 19.25
C PRO A 59 28.37 -13.53 18.65
N ALA A 60 28.28 -13.05 17.41
CA ALA A 60 29.44 -12.47 16.77
C ALA A 60 29.83 -11.18 17.50
N ASP A 61 31.13 -10.90 17.55
CA ASP A 61 31.64 -9.69 18.20
C ASP A 61 31.06 -8.44 17.49
N PRO A 62 30.51 -7.47 18.25
CA PRO A 62 29.86 -6.30 17.67
C PRO A 62 30.86 -5.47 16.85
N GLU A 63 30.44 -5.03 15.66
CA GLU A 63 31.29 -4.28 14.75
C GLU A 63 31.24 -2.78 15.07
N LEU A 64 32.40 -2.11 15.17
CA LEU A 64 32.45 -0.67 15.43
C LEU A 64 31.80 0.13 14.29
N LEU A 65 30.94 1.09 14.63
CA LEU A 65 30.20 1.90 13.65
C LEU A 65 31.14 2.68 12.72
N SER A 66 32.27 3.18 13.25
CA SER A 66 33.31 3.85 12.47
C SER A 66 33.94 2.93 11.41
N SER A 67 34.09 1.62 11.70
CA SER A 67 34.58 0.61 10.75
C SER A 67 33.57 0.40 9.62
N VAL A 68 32.28 0.30 9.96
CA VAL A 68 31.19 0.15 8.98
C VAL A 68 31.14 1.35 8.04
N ILE A 69 31.19 2.57 8.57
CA ILE A 69 31.19 3.81 7.78
C ILE A 69 32.45 3.89 6.90
N HIS A 70 33.63 3.49 7.43
CA HIS A 70 34.85 3.48 6.64
C HIS A 70 34.79 2.46 5.48
N ARG A 71 34.17 1.30 5.70
CA ARG A 71 34.05 0.23 4.70
C ARG A 71 32.99 0.52 3.64
N LEU A 72 31.83 1.05 4.04
CA LEU A 72 30.65 1.22 3.17
C LEU A 72 30.45 2.65 2.66
N GLY A 73 31.17 3.63 3.23
CA GLY A 73 30.99 5.04 2.93
C GLY A 73 29.93 5.71 3.79
N ILE A 74 29.54 6.94 3.41
CA ILE A 74 28.53 7.71 4.14
C ILE A 74 27.18 6.99 4.01
N PRO A 75 26.52 6.61 5.11
CA PRO A 75 25.25 5.89 5.08
C PRO A 75 24.10 6.77 4.57
N PRO A 76 23.03 6.16 4.01
CA PRO A 76 21.79 6.87 3.69
C PRO A 76 21.19 7.58 4.91
N ILE A 77 20.46 8.68 4.68
CA ILE A 77 19.97 9.54 5.76
C ILE A 77 18.95 8.84 6.66
N GLU A 78 18.22 7.87 6.13
CA GLU A 78 17.24 7.04 6.83
C GLU A 78 17.94 6.18 7.89
N VAL A 79 19.06 5.55 7.53
CA VAL A 79 19.86 4.73 8.45
C VAL A 79 20.46 5.59 9.57
N VAL A 80 20.91 6.81 9.25
CA VAL A 80 21.40 7.76 10.26
C VAL A 80 20.27 8.19 11.19
N HIS A 81 19.06 8.38 10.67
CA HIS A 81 17.88 8.71 11.49
C HIS A 81 17.55 7.60 12.48
N ASP A 82 17.52 6.35 12.02
CA ASP A 82 17.28 5.18 12.86
C ASP A 82 18.34 5.05 13.96
N TRP A 83 19.63 5.27 13.65
CA TRP A 83 20.69 5.28 14.66
C TRP A 83 20.54 6.44 15.66
N CYS A 84 20.08 7.61 15.22
CA CYS A 84 19.81 8.73 16.13
C CYS A 84 18.62 8.43 17.05
N GLU A 85 17.57 7.76 16.56
CA GLU A 85 16.42 7.34 17.37
C GLU A 85 16.86 6.29 18.41
N GLN A 86 17.65 5.30 18.00
CA GLN A 86 18.22 4.31 18.90
C GLN A 86 19.12 4.96 19.97
N LEU A 87 19.95 5.93 19.59
CA LEU A 87 20.78 6.68 20.54
C LEU A 87 19.94 7.54 21.50
N ALA A 88 18.83 8.12 21.03
CA ALA A 88 17.89 8.85 21.87
C ALA A 88 17.24 7.93 22.92
N ASN A 89 16.90 6.69 22.55
CA ASN A 89 16.37 5.69 23.48
C ASN A 89 17.42 5.28 24.54
N ILE A 90 18.67 5.08 24.11
CA ILE A 90 19.79 4.82 25.03
C ILE A 90 20.00 6.01 25.99
N ALA A 91 19.95 7.24 25.47
CA ALA A 91 20.10 8.46 26.27
C ALA A 91 18.96 8.60 27.30
N ALA A 92 17.72 8.32 26.92
CA ALA A 92 16.57 8.35 27.81
C ALA A 92 16.71 7.33 28.95
N ASP A 93 17.12 6.09 28.64
CA ASP A 93 17.38 5.05 29.65
C ASP A 93 18.54 5.47 30.58
N HIS A 94 19.66 5.96 30.02
CA HIS A 94 20.80 6.44 30.79
C HIS A 94 20.43 7.60 31.73
N GLU A 95 19.73 8.63 31.25
CA GLU A 95 19.26 9.76 32.05
C GLU A 95 18.29 9.31 33.15
N SER A 96 17.41 8.36 32.85
CA SER A 96 16.47 7.84 33.84
C SER A 96 17.19 7.15 35.01
N ARG A 97 18.27 6.42 34.72
CA ARG A 97 19.05 5.65 35.71
C ARG A 97 20.04 6.51 36.49
N THR A 98 20.76 7.39 35.79
CA THR A 98 21.89 8.15 36.36
C THR A 98 21.52 9.57 36.78
N GLN A 99 20.37 10.08 36.31
CA GLN A 99 19.94 11.49 36.46
C GLN A 99 20.96 12.48 35.86
N GLN A 100 21.80 12.03 34.93
CA GLN A 100 22.79 12.85 34.22
C GLN A 100 22.62 12.71 32.70
N PRO A 101 22.78 13.80 31.94
CA PRO A 101 22.76 13.75 30.48
C PRO A 101 23.90 12.87 29.95
N ILE A 102 23.72 12.31 28.76
CA ILE A 102 24.81 11.59 28.10
C ILE A 102 25.93 12.57 27.73
N GLY A 103 27.18 12.08 27.77
CA GLY A 103 28.32 12.85 27.27
C GLY A 103 28.32 12.99 25.74
N PRO A 104 29.31 13.70 25.17
CA PRO A 104 29.49 13.74 23.72
C PRO A 104 29.73 12.34 23.17
N VAL A 105 28.95 11.95 22.15
CA VAL A 105 29.01 10.64 21.51
C VAL A 105 29.73 10.75 20.18
N ASN A 106 30.78 9.96 19.99
CA ASN A 106 31.45 9.83 18.69
C ASN A 106 31.12 8.49 18.03
N ALA A 107 31.19 8.42 16.70
CA ALA A 107 31.00 7.17 15.96
C ALA A 107 32.03 6.09 16.30
N SER A 108 33.18 6.43 16.90
CA SER A 108 34.16 5.49 17.42
C SER A 108 33.70 4.75 18.67
N ASP A 109 32.75 5.34 19.40
CA ASP A 109 32.31 4.87 20.72
C ASP A 109 31.03 4.02 20.61
N CYS A 110 30.51 3.88 19.38
CA CYS A 110 29.33 3.09 19.05
C CYS A 110 29.71 1.83 18.27
N ALA A 111 29.03 0.72 18.55
CA ALA A 111 29.11 -0.52 17.78
C ALA A 111 27.71 -0.96 17.32
N LEU A 112 27.65 -1.83 16.31
CA LEU A 112 26.44 -2.47 15.84
C LEU A 112 26.49 -3.96 16.16
N ASN A 113 25.39 -4.51 16.69
CA ASN A 113 25.23 -5.96 16.83
C ASN A 113 24.79 -6.59 15.50
N ASP A 114 24.69 -7.93 15.49
CA ASP A 114 24.25 -8.71 14.32
C ASP A 114 22.85 -8.35 13.81
N ASN A 115 22.03 -7.74 14.67
CA ASN A 115 20.68 -7.27 14.33
C ASN A 115 20.66 -5.82 13.84
N GLY A 116 21.82 -5.17 13.67
CA GLY A 116 21.92 -3.78 13.26
C GLY A 116 21.52 -2.77 14.34
N GLN A 117 21.45 -3.18 15.62
CA GLN A 117 21.14 -2.29 16.73
C GLN A 117 22.41 -1.62 17.28
N LEU A 118 22.28 -0.35 17.62
CA LEU A 118 23.33 0.49 18.16
C LEU A 118 23.63 0.12 19.62
N ILE A 119 24.90 -0.06 19.93
CA ILE A 119 25.46 -0.26 21.26
C ILE A 119 26.35 0.92 21.59
N TRP A 120 26.11 1.59 22.71
CA TRP A 120 26.94 2.69 23.23
C TRP A 120 27.26 2.47 24.70
N ASN A 121 28.54 2.42 25.09
CA ASN A 121 29.00 2.19 26.47
C ASN A 121 28.23 1.05 27.17
N GLU A 122 28.19 -0.14 26.56
CA GLU A 122 27.49 -1.34 27.05
C GLU A 122 25.95 -1.25 27.11
N HIS A 123 25.35 -0.11 26.75
CA HIS A 123 23.90 0.03 26.63
C HIS A 123 23.46 -0.33 25.20
N VAL A 124 22.53 -1.28 25.10
CA VAL A 124 21.96 -1.73 23.82
C VAL A 124 20.62 -1.03 23.62
N ALA A 125 20.39 -0.45 22.44
CA ALA A 125 19.10 0.11 22.08
C ALA A 125 18.00 -0.97 22.21
N THR A 126 17.04 -0.74 23.08
CA THR A 126 15.94 -1.69 23.28
C THR A 126 14.81 -1.36 22.30
N ASP A 127 14.37 -2.31 21.48
CA ASP A 127 13.28 -2.13 20.48
C ASP A 127 11.92 -1.73 21.08
N THR A 128 11.80 -1.68 22.40
CA THR A 128 10.62 -1.13 23.05
C THR A 128 10.55 0.38 22.82
N LEU A 129 9.70 0.78 21.86
CA LEU A 129 9.15 2.13 21.67
C LEU A 129 8.41 2.62 22.93
N VAL A 130 9.15 2.85 24.01
CA VAL A 130 8.69 3.67 25.12
C VAL A 130 8.84 5.09 24.63
N LEU A 131 7.72 5.81 24.42
CA LEU A 131 7.78 7.23 24.08
C LEU A 131 8.74 7.91 25.07
N PRO A 132 9.84 8.53 24.59
CA PRO A 132 10.87 9.03 25.49
C PRO A 132 10.24 10.05 26.44
N THR A 133 10.51 9.85 27.72
CA THR A 133 10.39 10.93 28.70
C THR A 133 11.29 12.06 28.19
N SER A 134 10.84 13.31 28.30
CA SER A 134 11.51 14.47 27.70
C SER A 134 13.03 14.41 27.90
N LEU A 135 13.78 14.20 26.81
CA LEU A 135 15.24 14.16 26.83
C LEU A 135 15.79 15.50 27.31
N SER A 136 16.89 15.50 28.05
CA SER A 136 17.56 16.76 28.36
C SER A 136 18.01 17.48 27.08
N SER A 137 17.99 18.81 27.09
CA SER A 137 18.44 19.61 25.95
C SER A 137 19.93 19.36 25.61
N THR A 138 20.74 19.00 26.61
CA THR A 138 22.15 18.68 26.43
C THR A 138 22.34 17.37 25.65
N SER A 139 21.59 16.32 26.00
CA SER A 139 21.63 15.05 25.25
C SER A 139 21.12 15.22 23.82
N GLN A 140 20.11 16.07 23.61
CA GLN A 140 19.64 16.39 22.26
C GLN A 140 20.73 17.02 21.40
N VAL A 141 21.50 17.97 21.95
CA VAL A 141 22.63 18.60 21.26
C VAL A 141 23.73 17.59 20.94
N HIS A 142 23.99 16.62 21.82
CA HIS A 142 24.97 15.57 21.56
C HIS A 142 24.52 14.60 20.45
N ILE A 143 23.23 14.26 20.39
CA ILE A 143 22.66 13.43 19.31
C ILE A 143 22.71 14.18 17.97
N ASP A 144 22.39 15.47 17.95
CA ASP A 144 22.49 16.29 16.74
C ASP A 144 23.94 16.40 16.25
N ARG A 145 24.90 16.58 17.18
CA ARG A 145 26.34 16.57 16.83
C ARG A 145 26.77 15.21 16.26
N PHE A 146 26.29 14.11 16.83
CA PHE A 146 26.54 12.76 16.33
C PHE A 146 26.02 12.59 14.90
N ARG A 147 24.78 13.03 14.63
CA ARG A 147 24.17 13.03 13.28
C ARG A 147 25.04 13.78 12.27
N HIS A 148 25.50 14.98 12.63
CA HIS A 148 26.34 15.80 11.78
C HIS A 148 27.72 15.18 11.51
N SER A 149 28.30 14.53 12.53
CA SER A 149 29.59 13.82 12.40
C SER A 149 29.52 12.67 11.39
N ILE A 150 28.43 11.88 11.40
CA ILE A 150 28.25 10.76 10.47
C ILE A 150 28.03 11.24 9.03
N LEU A 151 27.26 12.32 8.84
CA LEU A 151 26.96 12.87 7.52
C LEU A 151 28.13 13.67 6.92
N GLY A 152 29.26 13.82 7.62
CA GLY A 152 30.40 14.62 7.17
C GLY A 152 30.11 16.13 7.09
N ASN A 153 28.99 16.58 7.66
CA ASN A 153 28.54 17.97 7.67
C ASN A 153 28.83 18.56 9.04
N GLU A 154 30.11 18.63 9.42
CA GLU A 154 30.51 19.22 10.71
C GLU A 154 30.16 20.73 10.67
N PRO A 155 29.14 21.19 11.41
CA PRO A 155 28.84 22.61 11.45
C PRO A 155 30.05 23.31 12.07
N ALA A 156 30.52 24.39 11.45
CA ALA A 156 31.61 25.19 12.01
C ALA A 156 31.21 25.67 13.42
N ILE A 157 31.71 24.98 14.46
CA ILE A 157 31.36 25.26 15.85
C ILE A 157 31.89 26.65 16.18
N GLN A 158 30.98 27.62 16.33
CA GLN A 158 31.27 28.84 17.07
C GLN A 158 31.49 28.44 18.53
N SER A 159 32.68 28.70 19.04
CA SER A 159 33.13 28.38 20.40
C SER A 159 32.05 28.64 21.45
N GLU A 160 31.70 27.63 22.25
CA GLU A 160 30.81 27.76 23.41
C GLU A 160 31.31 28.88 24.35
N PRO A 161 30.43 29.76 24.86
CA PRO A 161 30.81 30.69 25.90
C PRO A 161 30.94 29.95 27.23
N ASP A 162 32.13 30.03 27.84
CA ASP A 162 32.39 29.57 29.21
C ASP A 162 31.32 30.11 30.17
N LEU A 163 30.47 29.22 30.68
CA LEU A 163 29.51 29.50 31.74
C LEU A 163 30.25 29.65 33.07
N ILE A 164 30.51 30.91 33.43
CA ILE A 164 30.99 31.32 34.77
C ILE A 164 29.94 30.92 35.81
N VAL A 165 30.28 29.96 36.66
CA VAL A 165 29.54 29.59 37.87
C VAL A 165 29.70 30.71 38.92
N PRO A 166 28.63 31.37 39.39
CA PRO A 166 28.74 32.33 40.48
C PRO A 166 28.80 31.62 41.83
N GLU A 167 29.84 31.98 42.57
CA GLU A 167 30.16 31.59 43.93
C GLU A 167 29.09 32.08 44.94
N GLN A 168 28.70 31.20 45.86
CA GLN A 168 27.79 31.46 46.96
C GLN A 168 28.34 32.51 47.92
N GLN A 169 27.55 33.54 48.23
CA GLN A 169 27.78 34.35 49.43
C GLN A 169 26.47 34.62 50.19
N ARG A 170 26.46 34.15 51.45
CA ARG A 170 25.48 34.42 52.50
C ARG A 170 25.55 35.89 52.94
N ASP A 171 24.40 36.55 53.14
CA ASP A 171 23.87 36.95 54.47
C ASP A 171 22.65 37.89 54.35
N THR A 172 21.71 37.67 55.28
CA THR A 172 20.42 38.31 55.69
C THR A 172 20.40 39.85 55.89
N PRO A 173 19.29 40.51 56.35
CA PRO A 173 17.83 40.45 56.04
C PRO A 173 17.16 41.87 55.96
N ASP A 174 15.88 41.96 55.55
CA ASP A 174 14.77 42.75 56.17
C ASP A 174 13.67 43.32 55.22
N LEU A 175 12.44 42.83 55.46
CA LEU A 175 11.14 43.55 55.55
C LEU A 175 10.52 44.19 54.26
N PRO A 176 9.22 44.60 54.26
CA PRO A 176 8.09 43.76 53.80
C PRO A 176 7.11 44.51 52.84
N VAL A 177 5.88 43.97 52.68
CA VAL A 177 4.67 44.57 52.05
C VAL A 177 4.72 44.54 50.50
N SER A 178 3.75 44.05 49.73
CA SER A 178 2.29 44.21 49.82
C SER A 178 1.57 43.19 48.95
N ARG A 179 0.45 42.65 49.47
CA ARG A 179 -0.60 41.97 48.70
C ARG A 179 -1.31 42.97 47.78
N THR A 180 -1.64 42.54 46.56
CA THR A 180 -3.01 42.61 46.02
C THR A 180 -3.16 41.70 44.79
N ARG A 181 -4.18 40.83 44.82
CA ARG A 181 -4.76 40.16 43.64
C ARG A 181 -5.36 41.24 42.70
N PRO A 182 -5.58 40.93 41.43
CA PRO A 182 -6.93 40.53 41.06
C PRO A 182 -7.03 39.37 40.06
N SER A 183 -8.19 38.73 40.15
CA SER A 183 -8.81 37.71 39.30
C SER A 183 -8.83 38.03 37.79
N LYS A 184 -8.69 36.99 36.96
CA LYS A 184 -9.34 36.92 35.64
C LYS A 184 -9.92 35.52 35.41
N LEU A 185 -11.25 35.47 35.48
CA LEU A 185 -12.15 34.49 34.87
C LEU A 185 -12.47 34.97 33.44
N LEU A 186 -12.88 34.01 32.59
CA LEU A 186 -13.60 34.14 31.32
C LEU A 186 -12.81 34.45 30.03
N SER A 187 -12.56 33.39 29.24
CA SER A 187 -12.73 33.43 27.77
C SER A 187 -12.81 32.00 27.19
N ARG A 188 -13.98 31.36 27.32
CA ARG A 188 -14.39 30.18 26.54
C ARG A 188 -15.88 30.29 26.24
N SER A 189 -16.24 30.96 25.14
CA SER A 189 -17.56 30.88 24.51
C SER A 189 -17.57 31.68 23.20
N LEU A 190 -17.06 31.13 22.10
CA LEU A 190 -17.30 31.63 20.73
C LEU A 190 -16.84 30.58 19.71
N ALA A 191 -17.52 29.42 19.68
CA ALA A 191 -17.40 28.43 18.61
C ALA A 191 -18.65 27.53 18.48
N ALA A 192 -19.82 27.99 18.93
CA ALA A 192 -21.06 27.20 18.94
C ALA A 192 -22.22 27.85 18.15
N LEU A 193 -21.95 28.85 17.31
CA LEU A 193 -22.99 29.59 16.57
C LEU A 193 -22.77 29.62 15.04
N ALA A 194 -21.87 28.75 14.53
CA ALA A 194 -21.64 28.57 13.09
C ALA A 194 -22.19 27.25 12.52
N ILE A 195 -22.67 26.32 13.36
CA ILE A 195 -23.12 24.98 12.94
C ILE A 195 -24.66 24.88 12.83
N ALA A 196 -25.41 25.80 13.42
CA ALA A 196 -26.87 25.83 13.32
C ALA A 196 -27.41 26.46 12.00
N GLY A 197 -26.54 27.07 11.18
CA GLY A 197 -26.92 27.68 9.90
C GLY A 197 -26.81 26.75 8.68
N CYS A 198 -26.08 25.63 8.78
CA CYS A 198 -25.81 24.75 7.63
C CYS A 198 -26.74 23.54 7.53
N VAL A 199 -27.58 23.27 8.53
CA VAL A 199 -28.53 22.14 8.52
C VAL A 199 -29.92 22.54 7.96
N ALA A 200 -30.23 23.84 7.87
CA ALA A 200 -31.49 24.31 7.31
C ALA A 200 -31.50 24.44 5.76
N GLY A 201 -30.33 24.43 5.12
CA GLY A 201 -30.19 24.57 3.65
C GLY A 201 -30.27 23.24 2.88
N SER A 202 -29.95 22.11 3.51
CA SER A 202 -29.89 20.80 2.85
C SER A 202 -31.24 20.07 2.75
N VAL A 203 -32.25 20.46 3.55
CA VAL A 203 -33.60 19.87 3.49
C VAL A 203 -34.46 20.48 2.37
N TYR A 204 -34.16 21.71 1.90
CA TYR A 204 -34.95 22.38 0.87
C TYR A 204 -34.62 21.93 -0.57
N VAL A 205 -33.39 21.45 -0.81
CA VAL A 205 -32.94 21.03 -2.16
C VAL A 205 -33.39 19.60 -2.49
N VAL A 206 -33.57 18.73 -1.50
CA VAL A 206 -34.03 17.35 -1.71
C VAL A 206 -35.54 17.26 -1.99
N GLN A 207 -36.32 18.27 -1.61
CA GLN A 207 -37.78 18.28 -1.83
C GLN A 207 -38.24 18.78 -3.21
N GLN A 208 -37.35 19.30 -4.07
CA GLN A 208 -37.71 19.77 -5.42
C GLN A 208 -37.39 18.78 -6.56
N ILE A 209 -36.70 17.67 -6.31
CA ILE A 209 -36.34 16.69 -7.36
C ILE A 209 -37.40 15.58 -7.51
N ASN A 210 -38.39 15.49 -6.62
CA ASN A 210 -39.49 14.51 -6.67
C ASN A 210 -40.83 15.13 -7.10
N GLN A 211 -40.88 15.71 -8.32
CA GLN A 211 -42.17 15.95 -8.98
C GLN A 211 -42.26 15.16 -10.30
N GLU A 212 -43.10 14.13 -10.21
CA GLU A 212 -43.58 13.24 -11.24
C GLU A 212 -44.12 14.01 -12.47
N GLN A 213 -43.74 13.56 -13.68
CA GLN A 213 -44.51 13.86 -14.89
C GLN A 213 -45.18 12.59 -15.44
N PRO A 214 -46.45 12.70 -15.88
CA PRO A 214 -47.30 11.55 -16.17
C PRO A 214 -47.04 10.94 -17.56
N VAL A 215 -47.14 9.60 -17.57
CA VAL A 215 -47.13 8.71 -18.72
C VAL A 215 -48.36 8.96 -19.60
N ALA A 216 -48.15 9.24 -20.89
CA ALA A 216 -49.18 9.16 -21.92
C ALA A 216 -48.95 7.89 -22.76
N THR A 217 -49.88 6.95 -22.62
CA THR A 217 -50.07 5.75 -23.41
C THR A 217 -50.55 6.06 -24.83
N THR A 218 -49.94 5.45 -25.84
CA THR A 218 -50.63 5.03 -27.06
C THR A 218 -50.13 3.69 -27.55
N ASP A 219 -51.09 2.76 -27.67
CA ASP A 219 -51.01 1.45 -28.30
C ASP A 219 -50.55 1.53 -29.77
N THR A 220 -49.70 0.60 -30.19
CA THR A 220 -49.89 -0.13 -31.46
C THR A 220 -49.09 -1.44 -31.48
N LYS A 221 -49.80 -2.52 -31.80
CA LYS A 221 -49.34 -3.92 -31.91
C LYS A 221 -49.04 -4.25 -33.40
N PRO A 222 -48.60 -5.48 -33.78
CA PRO A 222 -47.21 -5.86 -34.02
C PRO A 222 -46.94 -6.35 -35.46
N ALA A 223 -45.66 -6.50 -35.84
CA ALA A 223 -45.08 -7.65 -36.56
C ALA A 223 -43.79 -7.27 -37.33
N SER A 224 -42.69 -7.98 -37.08
CA SER A 224 -41.99 -8.82 -38.09
C SER A 224 -40.53 -9.08 -37.67
N LYS A 225 -40.12 -10.34 -37.91
CA LYS A 225 -38.78 -10.95 -37.88
C LYS A 225 -37.62 -10.00 -38.22
N ARG A 226 -36.44 -10.21 -37.58
CA ARG A 226 -35.22 -10.82 -38.19
C ARG A 226 -33.91 -10.45 -37.45
N ALA A 227 -33.09 -11.50 -37.24
CA ALA A 227 -31.62 -11.58 -37.17
C ALA A 227 -30.81 -10.88 -36.05
N ALA A 228 -29.78 -11.61 -35.63
CA ALA A 228 -28.74 -11.28 -34.67
C ALA A 228 -27.83 -10.11 -35.12
N PRO A 229 -27.17 -9.40 -34.19
CA PRO A 229 -26.13 -8.43 -34.55
C PRO A 229 -24.78 -9.15 -34.68
N GLN A 230 -24.28 -9.27 -35.92
CA GLN A 230 -22.85 -9.19 -36.18
C GLN A 230 -22.51 -7.70 -36.31
N SER A 231 -21.63 -7.20 -35.45
CA SER A 231 -21.09 -5.84 -35.57
C SER A 231 -19.84 -5.88 -36.47
N ASP A 232 -20.05 -5.75 -37.78
CA ASP A 232 -19.04 -5.20 -38.68
C ASP A 232 -19.13 -3.67 -38.55
N ILE A 233 -18.20 -3.07 -37.80
CA ILE A 233 -18.02 -1.61 -37.71
C ILE A 233 -16.69 -1.28 -38.38
N PHE A 234 -16.65 -1.34 -39.70
CA PHE A 234 -15.64 -0.68 -40.54
C PHE A 234 -16.23 -0.48 -41.94
N ASP A 235 -17.11 0.52 -42.09
CA ASP A 235 -17.51 1.01 -43.40
C ASP A 235 -16.99 2.45 -43.55
N PHE A 236 -15.92 2.59 -44.32
CA PHE A 236 -15.25 3.85 -44.61
C PHE A 236 -15.41 4.13 -46.11
N SER A 237 -16.36 4.98 -46.48
CA SER A 237 -16.49 5.48 -47.86
C SER A 237 -17.30 6.78 -47.91
N ALA A 238 -16.61 7.90 -48.14
CA ALA A 238 -17.09 9.02 -48.99
C ALA A 238 -16.12 10.22 -49.13
N ASP A 239 -14.97 10.28 -48.44
CA ASP A 239 -14.06 11.46 -48.52
C ASP A 239 -12.72 11.24 -49.28
N SER A 240 -12.52 10.07 -49.91
CA SER A 240 -11.19 9.65 -50.40
C SER A 240 -10.72 10.23 -51.74
N VAL A 241 -11.57 10.94 -52.51
CA VAL A 241 -11.23 11.32 -53.90
C VAL A 241 -10.51 12.67 -54.00
N THR A 242 -10.73 13.59 -53.07
CA THR A 242 -10.08 14.92 -53.06
C THR A 242 -8.73 14.94 -52.33
N GLN A 243 -8.48 13.98 -51.45
CA GLN A 243 -7.22 13.90 -50.68
C GLN A 243 -6.07 13.24 -51.47
N THR A 244 -6.40 12.42 -52.48
CA THR A 244 -5.41 11.69 -53.29
C THR A 244 -4.58 12.61 -54.19
N GLN A 245 -5.15 13.71 -54.69
CA GLN A 245 -4.46 14.59 -55.63
C GLN A 245 -3.42 15.50 -54.95
N ALA A 246 -3.68 15.95 -53.71
CA ALA A 246 -2.73 16.70 -52.90
C ALA A 246 -1.58 15.81 -52.39
N ALA A 247 -1.88 14.56 -52.00
CA ALA A 247 -0.89 13.58 -51.60
C ALA A 247 0.09 13.20 -52.73
N LEU A 248 -0.36 13.26 -54.00
CA LEU A 248 0.47 12.97 -55.17
C LEU A 248 1.48 14.07 -55.50
N THR A 249 1.14 15.34 -55.26
CA THR A 249 2.08 16.47 -55.43
C THR A 249 3.15 16.48 -54.33
N ASP A 250 2.77 16.20 -53.08
CA ASP A 250 3.70 16.10 -51.95
C ASP A 250 4.61 14.85 -52.05
N ALA A 251 4.08 13.76 -52.62
CA ALA A 251 4.85 12.57 -52.97
C ALA A 251 5.94 12.82 -54.03
N ALA A 252 5.71 13.73 -54.97
CA ALA A 252 6.68 14.07 -56.01
C ALA A 252 7.86 14.89 -55.45
N GLU A 253 7.60 15.86 -54.57
CA GLU A 253 8.65 16.64 -53.90
C GLU A 253 9.49 15.76 -52.95
N ALA A 254 8.86 14.81 -52.24
CA ALA A 254 9.59 13.84 -51.44
C ALA A 254 10.53 12.97 -52.30
N LEU A 255 10.10 12.58 -53.51
CA LEU A 255 10.90 11.78 -54.45
C LEU A 255 12.15 12.51 -54.95
N GLU A 256 12.07 13.83 -55.18
CA GLU A 256 13.23 14.64 -55.61
C GLU A 256 14.31 14.75 -54.51
N SER A 257 13.91 14.77 -53.24
CA SER A 257 14.83 14.70 -52.10
C SER A 257 15.62 13.36 -52.08
N PHE A 258 14.96 12.23 -52.39
CA PHE A 258 15.60 10.90 -52.34
C PHE A 258 16.50 10.58 -53.53
N GLU A 259 16.30 11.22 -54.68
CA GLU A 259 17.22 11.04 -55.82
C GLU A 259 18.61 11.65 -55.58
N SER A 260 18.78 12.42 -54.51
CA SER A 260 20.07 13.01 -54.12
C SER A 260 20.87 12.20 -53.09
N MET A 261 20.29 11.15 -52.47
CA MET A 261 21.03 10.29 -51.52
C MET A 261 22.08 9.45 -52.24
N THR A 262 23.25 9.31 -51.64
CA THR A 262 24.33 8.44 -52.12
C THR A 262 24.17 6.99 -51.65
N GLU A 263 24.74 6.01 -52.38
CA GLU A 263 24.68 4.58 -52.01
C GLU A 263 25.23 4.32 -50.59
N ALA A 264 26.25 5.08 -50.17
CA ALA A 264 26.82 4.97 -48.83
C ALA A 264 25.82 5.43 -47.75
N GLU A 265 25.09 6.51 -47.98
CA GLU A 265 24.04 7.01 -47.08
C GLU A 265 22.84 6.06 -47.00
N LEU A 266 22.55 5.35 -48.09
CA LEU A 266 21.51 4.33 -48.13
C LEU A 266 21.86 3.12 -47.23
N GLU A 267 23.11 2.66 -47.26
CA GLU A 267 23.57 1.56 -46.38
C GLU A 267 23.54 1.97 -44.90
N THR A 268 23.86 3.22 -44.57
CA THR A 268 23.71 3.75 -43.20
C THR A 268 22.23 3.79 -42.80
N PHE A 269 21.36 4.26 -43.70
CA PHE A 269 19.92 4.31 -43.44
C PHE A 269 19.28 2.93 -43.27
N GLU A 270 19.72 1.92 -44.04
CA GLU A 270 19.30 0.53 -43.87
C GLU A 270 19.71 -0.01 -42.49
N LYS A 271 20.96 0.24 -42.06
CA LYS A 271 21.44 -0.16 -40.72
C LYS A 271 20.74 0.57 -39.58
N GLU A 272 20.50 1.88 -39.72
CA GLU A 272 19.78 2.66 -38.72
C GLU A 272 18.32 2.26 -38.64
N SER A 273 17.65 1.99 -39.77
CA SER A 273 16.24 1.55 -39.79
C SER A 273 16.08 0.17 -39.14
N ALA A 274 17.02 -0.74 -39.37
CA ALA A 274 17.06 -2.03 -38.68
C ALA A 274 17.34 -1.91 -37.17
N SER A 275 18.10 -0.89 -36.75
CA SER A 275 18.38 -0.63 -35.34
C SER A 275 17.23 0.12 -34.64
N GLN A 276 16.53 1.01 -35.33
CA GLN A 276 15.40 1.77 -34.80
C GLN A 276 14.14 0.92 -34.61
N THR A 277 13.93 -0.10 -35.46
CA THR A 277 12.86 -1.09 -35.24
C THR A 277 13.12 -1.97 -34.02
N ALA A 278 14.38 -2.13 -33.61
CA ALA A 278 14.73 -2.81 -32.36
C ALA A 278 14.70 -1.89 -31.12
N ASN A 279 14.77 -0.57 -31.31
CA ASN A 279 14.83 0.44 -30.23
C ASN A 279 13.53 1.25 -30.08
N PHE A 280 12.48 0.91 -30.81
CA PHE A 280 11.18 1.52 -30.61
C PHE A 280 10.65 1.01 -29.26
N SER A 281 10.58 1.90 -28.27
CA SER A 281 10.08 1.56 -26.96
C SER A 281 8.62 1.97 -26.85
N LEU A 282 7.74 0.99 -26.62
CA LEU A 282 6.34 1.22 -26.30
C LEU A 282 6.18 2.17 -25.09
N ASP A 283 7.18 2.28 -24.21
CA ASP A 283 7.19 3.25 -23.09
C ASP A 283 7.10 4.70 -23.57
N SER A 284 7.58 5.02 -24.78
CA SER A 284 7.42 6.38 -25.33
C SER A 284 5.97 6.72 -25.68
N PHE A 285 5.08 5.71 -25.71
CA PHE A 285 3.67 5.84 -26.06
C PHE A 285 2.76 5.74 -24.85
N MET A 286 3.25 5.15 -23.74
CA MET A 286 2.54 5.25 -22.47
C MET A 286 2.39 6.73 -22.15
N PRO A 287 1.18 7.23 -21.86
CA PRO A 287 1.04 8.57 -21.34
C PRO A 287 1.95 8.64 -20.12
N ALA A 288 2.95 9.53 -20.14
CA ALA A 288 3.67 9.87 -18.92
C ALA A 288 2.58 10.09 -17.87
N THR A 289 2.60 9.32 -16.78
CA THR A 289 1.65 9.41 -15.69
C THR A 289 1.70 10.82 -15.13
N GLN A 290 1.07 11.75 -15.83
CA GLN A 290 0.75 13.07 -15.35
C GLN A 290 -0.23 12.76 -14.25
N SER A 291 0.23 12.95 -13.01
CA SER A 291 -0.59 12.99 -11.82
C SER A 291 -1.83 13.86 -12.14
N PHE A 292 -2.94 13.21 -12.49
CA PHE A 292 -4.23 13.85 -12.70
C PHE A 292 -4.72 14.29 -11.33
N ALA A 293 -4.32 15.49 -10.91
CA ALA A 293 -5.01 16.19 -9.85
C ALA A 293 -6.42 16.54 -10.39
N PRO A 294 -7.51 16.20 -9.69
CA PRO A 294 -8.84 16.57 -10.14
C PRO A 294 -8.94 18.10 -10.20
N ALA A 295 -9.28 18.63 -11.37
CA ALA A 295 -9.56 20.04 -11.54
C ALA A 295 -10.81 20.40 -10.71
N ILE A 296 -10.60 21.00 -9.54
CA ILE A 296 -11.65 21.71 -8.84
C ILE A 296 -11.99 22.93 -9.70
N GLU A 297 -13.06 22.82 -10.48
CA GLU A 297 -13.72 23.94 -11.15
C GLU A 297 -14.08 25.01 -10.10
N LYS A 298 -13.26 26.05 -10.02
CA LYS A 298 -13.69 27.33 -9.45
C LYS A 298 -14.18 28.21 -10.59
N GLU A 299 -15.49 28.20 -10.79
CA GLU A 299 -16.18 29.20 -11.58
C GLU A 299 -15.91 30.59 -11.00
N HIS A 300 -15.28 31.47 -11.80
CA HIS A 300 -15.37 32.92 -11.65
C HIS A 300 -15.67 33.52 -13.03
N PRO A 301 -16.71 34.36 -13.16
CA PRO A 301 -17.11 34.92 -14.44
C PRO A 301 -16.29 36.19 -14.72
N ILE A 302 -15.68 36.29 -15.90
CA ILE A 302 -15.16 37.54 -16.44
C ILE A 302 -15.83 37.82 -17.78
N ALA A 303 -16.42 39.02 -17.86
CA ALA A 303 -17.17 39.57 -18.97
C ALA A 303 -16.28 39.85 -20.21
N PRO A 304 -16.88 40.00 -21.41
CA PRO A 304 -16.14 40.04 -22.66
C PRO A 304 -15.77 41.48 -23.06
N GLU A 305 -14.52 41.70 -23.46
CA GLU A 305 -14.13 42.85 -24.28
C GLU A 305 -13.61 42.38 -25.64
N THR A 306 -14.33 42.82 -26.65
CA THR A 306 -14.02 42.81 -28.09
C THR A 306 -12.73 43.57 -28.40
N THR A 307 -11.90 43.08 -29.33
CA THR A 307 -11.23 43.89 -30.39
C THR A 307 -10.64 42.98 -31.48
N ASN A 308 -10.99 43.31 -32.74
CA ASN A 308 -10.48 42.73 -33.98
C ASN A 308 -9.03 43.18 -34.29
N GLN A 309 -8.21 42.35 -34.95
CA GLN A 309 -7.59 42.67 -36.26
C GLN A 309 -6.49 41.69 -36.73
N ALA A 310 -6.71 41.18 -37.96
CA ALA A 310 -5.82 41.13 -39.14
C ALA A 310 -4.47 40.34 -39.18
N LEU A 311 -4.44 39.43 -40.17
CA LEU A 311 -3.35 39.00 -41.08
C LEU A 311 -1.97 39.72 -40.96
N ALA A 312 -0.88 38.94 -40.88
CA ALA A 312 0.12 38.73 -41.95
C ALA A 312 1.37 37.94 -41.48
N ASP A 313 1.87 37.05 -42.35
CA ASP A 313 3.25 36.58 -42.59
C ASP A 313 4.31 36.57 -41.48
N ASN A 314 4.88 35.38 -41.17
CA ASN A 314 6.20 34.99 -41.70
C ASN A 314 6.72 33.60 -41.23
N MET A 315 7.14 32.85 -42.24
CA MET A 315 8.24 31.88 -42.41
C MET A 315 9.10 31.43 -41.20
N ILE A 316 9.23 30.09 -41.14
CA ILE A 316 10.46 29.28 -40.95
C ILE A 316 11.26 29.50 -39.67
N SER A 317 11.20 28.51 -38.76
CA SER A 317 12.32 28.09 -37.90
C SER A 317 12.11 26.66 -37.40
N ASP A 318 12.89 25.73 -37.96
CA ASP A 318 13.69 24.68 -37.29
C ASP A 318 13.10 23.92 -36.07
N PRO A 319 12.94 22.58 -36.12
CA PRO A 319 12.76 21.77 -34.92
C PRO A 319 13.91 20.77 -34.74
N LEU A 320 15.00 21.21 -34.12
CA LEU A 320 15.98 20.33 -33.46
C LEU A 320 16.29 20.89 -32.07
N ALA A 321 15.36 20.67 -31.14
CA ALA A 321 15.66 20.68 -29.72
C ALA A 321 15.60 19.23 -29.23
N PRO A 322 16.67 18.67 -28.63
CA PRO A 322 16.59 17.36 -28.01
C PRO A 322 15.68 17.46 -26.79
N THR A 323 14.48 16.89 -26.90
CA THR A 323 13.62 16.61 -25.74
C THR A 323 14.44 15.77 -24.78
N THR A 324 14.85 16.41 -23.69
CA THR A 324 15.52 15.76 -22.57
C THR A 324 14.50 14.84 -21.94
N VAL A 325 14.64 13.55 -22.20
CA VAL A 325 13.82 12.50 -21.58
C VAL A 325 14.16 12.50 -20.09
N PRO A 326 13.23 12.80 -19.18
CA PRO A 326 13.46 12.59 -17.77
C PRO A 326 13.50 11.08 -17.54
N VAL A 327 14.68 10.57 -17.16
CA VAL A 327 14.81 9.23 -16.58
C VAL A 327 14.09 9.27 -15.24
N MET A 328 12.83 8.84 -15.20
CA MET A 328 12.10 8.62 -13.97
C MET A 328 12.53 7.28 -13.40
N ASN A 329 13.37 7.33 -12.38
CA ASN A 329 13.49 6.22 -11.44
C ASN A 329 12.12 5.99 -10.80
N ASN A 330 11.67 4.73 -10.76
CA ASN A 330 10.50 4.23 -10.04
C ASN A 330 10.62 4.38 -8.51
N ALA A 331 11.07 5.54 -8.02
CA ALA A 331 10.76 5.99 -6.67
C ALA A 331 9.34 6.54 -6.73
N VAL A 332 8.36 5.65 -6.54
CA VAL A 332 7.00 6.06 -6.23
C VAL A 332 7.10 6.94 -4.99
N ASP A 333 6.91 8.25 -5.16
CA ASP A 333 6.87 9.23 -4.08
C ASP A 333 5.87 8.74 -3.02
N ASP A 334 6.39 8.27 -1.88
CA ASP A 334 5.59 7.99 -0.69
C ASP A 334 5.01 9.29 -0.08
N ASP A 335 5.38 10.45 -0.64
CA ASP A 335 4.89 11.80 -0.32
C ASP A 335 3.62 12.21 -1.12
N ALA A 336 3.12 11.38 -2.04
CA ALA A 336 1.85 11.65 -2.69
C ALA A 336 0.70 11.64 -1.68
N GLU A 337 -0.15 12.68 -1.70
CA GLU A 337 -1.30 12.83 -0.81
C GLU A 337 -2.15 11.54 -0.84
N PRO A 338 -2.49 10.96 0.33
CA PRO A 338 -3.24 9.71 0.35
C PRO A 338 -4.59 9.88 -0.35
N PRO A 339 -5.06 8.85 -1.09
CA PRO A 339 -6.37 8.90 -1.73
C PRO A 339 -7.47 9.09 -0.67
N PRO A 340 -8.64 9.64 -1.05
CA PRO A 340 -9.76 9.82 -0.12
C PRO A 340 -10.17 8.48 0.50
N GLU A 341 -10.35 8.46 1.82
CA GLU A 341 -10.79 7.26 2.53
C GLU A 341 -12.23 6.90 2.16
N SER A 342 -12.50 5.63 1.87
CA SER A 342 -13.85 5.12 1.63
C SER A 342 -14.29 4.22 2.79
N GLU A 343 -15.04 4.77 3.74
CA GLU A 343 -15.55 4.01 4.89
C GLU A 343 -16.58 2.96 4.44
N GLN A 344 -16.29 1.70 4.73
CA GLN A 344 -17.11 0.56 4.38
C GLN A 344 -18.12 0.25 5.48
N SER A 345 -19.28 -0.25 5.08
CA SER A 345 -20.32 -0.66 6.03
C SER A 345 -19.86 -1.87 6.86
N THR A 346 -20.05 -1.80 8.17
CA THR A 346 -19.74 -2.88 9.12
C THR A 346 -20.94 -3.16 10.01
N ALA A 347 -21.27 -4.43 10.22
CA ALA A 347 -22.30 -4.90 11.13
C ALA A 347 -21.70 -5.72 12.28
N ILE A 348 -22.39 -5.81 13.42
CA ILE A 348 -22.03 -6.74 14.48
C ILE A 348 -22.54 -8.12 14.06
N ALA A 349 -21.64 -9.08 13.93
CA ALA A 349 -22.03 -10.45 13.64
C ALA A 349 -22.67 -11.07 14.88
N ALA A 350 -23.84 -11.71 14.72
CA ALA A 350 -24.35 -12.59 15.76
C ALA A 350 -23.40 -13.80 15.89
N SER A 351 -23.05 -14.21 17.11
CA SER A 351 -22.23 -15.41 17.28
C SER A 351 -23.05 -16.64 16.86
N ALA A 352 -22.65 -17.29 15.77
CA ALA A 352 -23.27 -18.54 15.34
C ALA A 352 -23.01 -19.69 16.32
N ASP A 353 -21.86 -19.65 17.01
CA ASP A 353 -21.47 -20.66 17.98
C ASP A 353 -21.98 -20.31 19.38
N PRO A 354 -22.73 -21.21 20.04
CA PRO A 354 -23.21 -20.98 21.40
C PRO A 354 -22.09 -20.98 22.46
N ILE A 355 -20.87 -21.37 22.06
CA ILE A 355 -19.69 -21.51 22.92
C ILE A 355 -18.88 -20.20 22.94
N GLU A 356 -18.89 -19.42 21.86
CA GLU A 356 -18.15 -18.16 21.73
C GLU A 356 -19.12 -16.98 21.62
N SER A 357 -19.55 -16.45 22.76
CA SER A 357 -20.37 -15.25 22.77
C SER A 357 -19.47 -14.02 22.75
N ALA A 358 -19.74 -13.07 21.85
CA ALA A 358 -19.03 -11.81 21.73
C ALA A 358 -19.99 -10.66 22.04
N VAL A 359 -19.61 -9.78 22.96
CA VAL A 359 -20.49 -8.69 23.40
C VAL A 359 -19.85 -7.33 23.15
N GLU A 360 -20.67 -6.37 22.73
CA GLU A 360 -20.28 -4.98 22.69
C GLU A 360 -20.39 -4.32 24.07
N LEU A 361 -19.26 -3.87 24.59
CA LEU A 361 -19.25 -3.01 25.77
C LEU A 361 -19.82 -1.63 25.42
N PRO A 362 -20.67 -1.03 26.26
CA PRO A 362 -21.16 0.31 26.04
C PRO A 362 -19.98 1.30 26.02
N PRO A 363 -20.05 2.36 25.20
CA PRO A 363 -19.03 3.40 25.21
C PRO A 363 -18.89 3.99 26.61
N ILE A 364 -17.66 4.32 27.01
CA ILE A 364 -17.39 5.03 28.26
C ILE A 364 -17.84 6.49 28.04
N GLU A 365 -19.14 6.74 28.21
CA GLU A 365 -19.70 8.09 28.09
C GLU A 365 -19.31 8.92 29.31
N LEU A 366 -18.77 10.11 29.03
CA LEU A 366 -18.61 11.18 30.01
C LEU A 366 -19.97 11.82 30.22
N PRO A 367 -20.55 11.84 31.44
CA PRO A 367 -21.74 12.63 31.69
C PRO A 367 -21.38 14.09 31.45
N ALA A 368 -21.81 14.64 30.31
CA ALA A 368 -21.41 15.97 29.85
C ALA A 368 -21.76 17.09 30.83
N ASN A 369 -22.67 16.85 31.79
CA ASN A 369 -23.26 17.85 32.67
C ASN A 369 -23.17 17.54 34.18
N GLY A 370 -22.28 16.64 34.63
CA GLY A 370 -22.05 16.42 36.07
C GLY A 370 -23.29 15.99 36.88
N GLU A 371 -24.38 15.63 36.20
CA GLU A 371 -25.53 14.98 36.81
C GLU A 371 -25.16 13.51 37.00
N ASP A 372 -25.35 12.99 38.21
CA ASP A 372 -25.22 11.58 38.57
C ASP A 372 -26.30 10.75 37.86
N LYS A 373 -26.26 10.71 36.52
CA LYS A 373 -27.06 9.77 35.74
C LYS A 373 -26.41 8.41 35.91
N GLU A 374 -27.14 7.50 36.56
CA GLU A 374 -26.75 6.11 36.66
C GLU A 374 -26.40 5.59 35.26
N GLN A 375 -25.16 5.11 35.09
CA GLN A 375 -24.76 4.50 33.84
C GLN A 375 -25.61 3.24 33.60
N PRO A 376 -26.11 3.04 32.37
CA PRO A 376 -26.94 1.89 32.07
C PRO A 376 -26.14 0.60 32.25
N SER A 377 -26.73 -0.37 32.96
CA SER A 377 -26.23 -1.74 32.97
C SER A 377 -26.55 -2.41 31.64
N VAL A 378 -25.54 -3.02 31.01
CA VAL A 378 -25.73 -3.78 29.77
C VAL A 378 -25.68 -5.27 30.10
N THR A 379 -26.74 -6.00 29.73
CA THR A 379 -26.75 -7.45 29.80
C THR A 379 -25.75 -8.01 28.79
N LEU A 380 -24.76 -8.75 29.27
CA LEU A 380 -23.76 -9.41 28.44
C LEU A 380 -24.34 -10.69 27.83
N VAL A 381 -24.79 -11.60 28.69
CA VAL A 381 -25.32 -12.92 28.30
C VAL A 381 -26.43 -13.30 29.28
N ASN A 382 -27.48 -13.92 28.76
CA ASN A 382 -28.50 -14.58 29.57
C ASN A 382 -28.02 -15.96 30.01
N ARG A 383 -27.01 -15.97 30.88
CA ARG A 383 -26.52 -17.17 31.56
C ARG A 383 -26.02 -16.84 32.97
N ASN A 384 -26.43 -17.65 33.95
CA ASN A 384 -25.91 -17.55 35.31
C ASN A 384 -24.47 -18.07 35.35
N ALA A 385 -23.51 -17.17 35.51
CA ALA A 385 -22.09 -17.53 35.59
C ALA A 385 -21.64 -17.56 37.05
N SER A 386 -21.12 -18.71 37.50
CA SER A 386 -20.32 -18.80 38.73
C SER A 386 -18.83 -18.81 38.37
N GLY A 387 -18.00 -18.33 39.31
CA GLY A 387 -16.55 -18.43 39.21
C GLY A 387 -15.94 -17.81 37.95
N LEU A 388 -16.36 -16.59 37.64
CA LEU A 388 -15.80 -15.84 36.52
C LEU A 388 -14.30 -15.58 36.72
N THR A 389 -13.54 -15.77 35.65
CA THR A 389 -12.13 -15.40 35.55
C THR A 389 -11.93 -14.47 34.36
N LEU A 390 -11.19 -13.37 34.55
CA LEU A 390 -10.87 -12.44 33.48
C LEU A 390 -9.47 -12.72 32.97
N THR A 391 -9.35 -13.04 31.69
CA THR A 391 -8.09 -13.35 31.02
C THR A 391 -7.87 -12.42 29.84
N PHE A 392 -6.61 -12.22 29.47
CA PHE A 392 -6.18 -11.39 28.35
C PHE A 392 -5.14 -12.17 27.52
N PRO A 393 -5.01 -11.89 26.21
CA PRO A 393 -4.03 -12.57 25.37
C PRO A 393 -2.60 -12.03 25.61
N TYR A 394 -2.46 -10.94 26.36
CA TYR A 394 -1.19 -10.34 26.78
C TYR A 394 -1.33 -9.75 28.19
N SER A 395 -0.20 -9.41 28.82
CA SER A 395 -0.19 -8.87 30.18
C SER A 395 -0.86 -7.49 30.26
N VAL A 396 -2.04 -7.43 30.88
CA VAL A 396 -2.82 -6.21 31.10
C VAL A 396 -2.97 -5.96 32.62
N PRO A 397 -2.86 -4.70 33.10
CA PRO A 397 -2.97 -4.39 34.52
C PRO A 397 -4.42 -4.40 35.03
N LEU A 398 -5.27 -5.31 34.58
CA LEU A 398 -6.65 -5.46 35.02
C LEU A 398 -6.83 -6.83 35.66
N LYS A 399 -7.49 -6.88 36.82
CA LYS A 399 -7.87 -8.13 37.48
C LYS A 399 -9.34 -8.13 37.83
N LEU A 400 -9.94 -9.31 37.88
CA LEU A 400 -11.28 -9.52 38.40
C LEU A 400 -11.19 -9.91 39.89
N GLU A 401 -11.91 -9.20 40.74
CA GLU A 401 -11.99 -9.47 42.18
C GLU A 401 -13.44 -9.78 42.54
N ALA A 402 -13.68 -10.96 43.11
CA ALA A 402 -15.00 -11.35 43.57
C ALA A 402 -15.37 -10.54 44.83
N SER A 403 -16.53 -9.90 44.77
CA SER A 403 -17.21 -9.27 45.90
C SER A 403 -18.33 -10.20 46.38
N ALA A 404 -18.99 -9.86 47.49
CA ALA A 404 -20.03 -10.70 48.09
C ALA A 404 -21.16 -11.07 47.09
N ASP A 405 -21.77 -12.25 47.28
CA ASP A 405 -22.93 -12.82 46.56
C ASP A 405 -23.13 -12.33 45.11
N ALA A 406 -22.33 -12.90 44.19
CA ALA A 406 -22.50 -12.77 42.73
C ALA A 406 -22.24 -11.36 42.13
N LEU A 407 -21.44 -10.56 42.84
CA LEU A 407 -20.88 -9.30 42.36
C LEU A 407 -19.38 -9.45 42.13
N TRP A 408 -18.86 -9.02 40.98
CA TRP A 408 -17.43 -8.95 40.72
C TRP A 408 -17.01 -7.54 40.33
N HIS A 409 -15.84 -7.13 40.78
CA HIS A 409 -15.24 -5.84 40.46
C HIS A 409 -14.00 -6.04 39.59
N ILE A 410 -13.96 -5.36 38.45
CA ILE A 410 -12.77 -5.28 37.61
C ILE A 410 -11.95 -4.10 38.12
N ILE A 411 -10.75 -4.37 38.62
CA ILE A 411 -9.90 -3.38 39.29
C ILE A 411 -8.62 -3.18 38.48
N ASP A 412 -8.22 -1.92 38.30
CA ASP A 412 -6.91 -1.58 37.77
C ASP A 412 -5.84 -1.85 38.85
N THR A 413 -4.89 -2.72 38.54
CA THR A 413 -3.85 -3.14 39.49
C THR A 413 -2.78 -2.07 39.71
N ARG A 414 -2.59 -1.14 38.76
CA ARG A 414 -1.61 -0.04 38.88
C ARG A 414 -2.15 1.09 39.76
N LYS A 415 -3.45 1.36 39.64
CA LYS A 415 -4.18 2.29 40.49
C LYS A 415 -5.42 1.54 40.96
N PRO A 416 -5.53 1.13 42.24
CA PRO A 416 -6.60 0.26 42.76
C PRO A 416 -7.96 0.96 42.74
N THR A 417 -8.45 1.22 41.53
CA THR A 417 -9.69 1.89 41.20
C THR A 417 -10.54 0.88 40.45
N THR A 418 -11.78 0.73 40.87
CA THR A 418 -12.73 -0.14 40.18
C THR A 418 -13.07 0.49 38.83
N VAL A 419 -12.92 -0.28 37.77
CA VAL A 419 -13.20 0.13 36.39
C VAL A 419 -14.62 -0.25 36.00
N ALA A 420 -15.05 -1.47 36.33
CA ALA A 420 -16.40 -1.93 36.05
C ALA A 420 -16.85 -2.92 37.12
N ALA A 421 -18.17 -3.06 37.27
CA ALA A 421 -18.80 -4.07 38.09
C ALA A 421 -19.58 -5.04 37.20
N LEU A 422 -19.44 -6.33 37.48
CA LEU A 422 -20.24 -7.40 36.90
C LEU A 422 -21.22 -7.89 37.95
N THR A 423 -22.49 -7.99 37.60
CA THR A 423 -23.55 -8.51 38.47
C THR A 423 -24.23 -9.68 37.79
N SER A 424 -24.25 -10.84 38.46
CA SER A 424 -25.10 -11.96 38.04
C SER A 424 -26.45 -11.85 38.77
N GLY A 425 -27.49 -11.52 38.01
CA GLY A 425 -28.85 -11.33 38.52
C GLY A 425 -29.80 -12.34 37.91
N GLY A 426 -30.19 -13.36 38.68
CA GLY A 426 -31.09 -14.41 38.20
C GLY A 426 -30.40 -15.29 37.15
N GLU A 427 -30.73 -15.06 35.88
CA GLU A 427 -30.12 -15.74 34.72
C GLU A 427 -29.22 -14.81 33.90
N ASP A 428 -29.20 -13.50 34.16
CA ASP A 428 -28.46 -12.54 33.35
C ASP A 428 -27.12 -12.13 33.99
N LEU A 429 -26.04 -12.17 33.22
CA LEU A 429 -24.78 -11.51 33.55
C LEU A 429 -24.79 -10.11 32.94
N SER A 430 -24.66 -9.08 33.77
CA SER A 430 -24.65 -7.67 33.34
C SER A 430 -23.37 -6.96 33.74
N ILE A 431 -22.93 -6.02 32.90
CA ILE A 431 -21.80 -5.13 33.19
C ILE A 431 -22.28 -3.70 33.37
N LYS A 432 -21.69 -3.01 34.35
CA LYS A 432 -21.85 -1.58 34.56
C LYS A 432 -20.47 -0.94 34.69
N TRP A 433 -20.21 0.10 33.93
CA TRP A 433 -19.00 0.91 34.11
C TRP A 433 -19.08 1.65 35.45
N GLU A 434 -17.95 1.77 36.13
CA GLU A 434 -17.83 2.64 37.31
C GLU A 434 -17.37 4.04 36.88
N PRO A 435 -17.74 5.11 37.60
CA PRO A 435 -17.31 6.47 37.26
C PRO A 435 -15.78 6.61 37.20
N SER A 436 -15.04 5.83 37.99
CA SER A 436 -13.58 5.77 37.98
C SER A 436 -12.99 5.21 36.68
N ALA A 437 -13.75 4.50 35.84
CA ALA A 437 -13.29 3.95 34.56
C ALA A 437 -12.71 5.03 33.63
N GLN A 438 -13.28 6.24 33.67
CA GLN A 438 -12.85 7.37 32.85
C GLN A 438 -11.45 7.85 33.19
N GLN A 439 -11.03 7.69 34.46
CA GLN A 439 -9.73 8.13 34.95
C GLN A 439 -8.65 7.07 34.73
N SER A 440 -9.03 5.80 34.59
CA SER A 440 -8.10 4.72 34.27
C SER A 440 -7.89 4.65 32.74
N PRO A 441 -6.66 4.84 32.23
CA PRO A 441 -6.37 4.62 30.82
C PRO A 441 -6.51 3.15 30.42
N ASN A 442 -6.44 2.24 31.38
CA ASN A 442 -6.52 0.80 31.16
C ASN A 442 -7.96 0.31 30.97
N SER A 443 -8.98 1.12 31.27
CA SER A 443 -10.39 0.74 31.08
C SER A 443 -10.70 0.36 29.63
N LYS A 444 -10.07 1.01 28.66
CA LYS A 444 -10.20 0.70 27.23
C LYS A 444 -9.64 -0.67 26.86
N LEU A 445 -8.69 -1.20 27.63
CA LEU A 445 -8.11 -2.53 27.41
C LEU A 445 -9.08 -3.65 27.80
N LEU A 446 -10.14 -3.35 28.56
CA LEU A 446 -11.15 -4.34 28.93
C LEU A 446 -11.84 -4.95 27.71
N ALA A 447 -11.96 -4.21 26.60
CA ALA A 447 -12.47 -4.76 25.34
C ALA A 447 -11.62 -5.93 24.82
N HIS A 448 -10.34 -6.03 25.19
CA HIS A 448 -9.46 -7.15 24.81
C HIS A 448 -9.53 -8.33 25.79
N GLY A 449 -10.39 -8.25 26.80
CA GLY A 449 -10.57 -9.30 27.80
C GLY A 449 -11.54 -10.38 27.35
N ARG A 450 -11.36 -11.57 27.93
CA ARG A 450 -12.28 -12.69 27.87
C ARG A 450 -12.65 -13.11 29.28
N LEU A 451 -13.95 -13.19 29.55
CA LEU A 451 -14.48 -13.78 30.76
C LEU A 451 -14.66 -15.28 30.53
N ARG A 452 -14.07 -16.09 31.40
CA ARG A 452 -14.23 -17.55 31.40
C ARG A 452 -15.02 -17.96 32.64
N ASP A 453 -16.07 -18.73 32.44
CA ASP A 453 -16.86 -19.31 33.53
C ASP A 453 -16.27 -20.62 34.07
N ASP A 454 -16.78 -21.11 35.19
CA ASP A 454 -16.37 -22.41 35.77
C ASP A 454 -16.61 -23.60 34.83
N ASN A 455 -17.50 -23.45 33.85
CA ASN A 455 -17.83 -24.49 32.88
C ASN A 455 -16.89 -24.47 31.65
N GLY A 456 -15.94 -23.54 31.59
CA GLY A 456 -15.00 -23.38 30.49
C GLY A 456 -15.58 -22.66 29.25
N ASN A 457 -16.74 -22.01 29.36
CA ASN A 457 -17.27 -21.17 28.29
C ASN A 457 -16.60 -19.81 28.29
N ASP A 458 -16.36 -19.33 27.09
CA ASP A 458 -15.60 -18.13 26.82
C ASP A 458 -16.52 -17.02 26.31
N LEU A 459 -16.54 -15.92 27.06
CA LEU A 459 -17.28 -14.70 26.73
C LEU A 459 -16.29 -13.60 26.39
N PHE A 460 -16.18 -13.29 25.10
CA PHE A 460 -15.29 -12.24 24.62
C PHE A 460 -15.95 -10.86 24.77
N LEU A 461 -15.20 -9.91 25.33
CA LEU A 461 -15.70 -8.56 25.61
C LEU A 461 -15.55 -7.59 24.40
N ARG A 462 -15.18 -8.13 23.24
CA ARG A 462 -15.13 -7.40 21.97
C ARG A 462 -16.04 -8.08 20.96
N PRO A 463 -16.92 -7.32 20.29
CA PRO A 463 -17.82 -7.87 19.29
C PRO A 463 -17.05 -8.36 18.07
N ARG A 464 -17.56 -9.43 17.45
CA ARG A 464 -17.18 -9.83 16.10
C ARG A 464 -17.86 -8.90 15.10
N ILE A 465 -17.09 -8.38 14.16
CA ILE A 465 -17.56 -7.47 13.12
C ILE A 465 -17.62 -8.25 11.81
N ALA A 466 -18.76 -8.17 11.13
CA ALA A 466 -18.93 -8.66 9.78
C ALA A 466 -19.00 -7.47 8.81
N ALA A 467 -18.34 -7.63 7.67
CA ALA A 467 -18.46 -6.71 6.54
C ALA A 467 -18.69 -7.52 5.26
N PRO A 468 -19.40 -6.97 4.26
CA PRO A 468 -19.47 -7.63 2.96
C PRO A 468 -18.07 -7.70 2.33
N PRO A 469 -17.77 -8.75 1.53
CA PRO A 469 -16.56 -8.81 0.71
C PRO A 469 -16.41 -7.53 -0.14
N TYR A 470 -15.19 -7.02 -0.22
CA TYR A 470 -14.94 -5.77 -0.94
C TYR A 470 -14.81 -6.03 -2.44
N LYS A 471 -15.61 -5.34 -3.23
CA LYS A 471 -15.57 -5.41 -4.69
C LYS A 471 -14.49 -4.48 -5.21
N PHE A 472 -13.64 -4.98 -6.10
CA PHE A 472 -12.64 -4.15 -6.77
C PHE A 472 -13.32 -3.13 -7.67
N SER A 473 -12.77 -1.92 -7.71
CA SER A 473 -13.15 -0.87 -8.65
C SER A 473 -11.87 -0.28 -9.23
N PHE A 474 -11.85 -0.14 -10.55
CA PHE A 474 -10.70 0.39 -11.29
C PHE A 474 -10.95 1.81 -11.81
N GLU A 475 -11.91 2.54 -11.23
CA GLU A 475 -12.14 3.96 -11.55
C GLU A 475 -10.88 4.80 -11.32
N THR A 476 -10.20 4.55 -10.20
CA THR A 476 -8.90 5.12 -9.87
C THR A 476 -7.85 4.03 -9.75
N PHE A 477 -6.58 4.37 -10.02
CA PHE A 477 -5.46 3.43 -9.86
C PHE A 477 -5.08 3.20 -8.39
N ASP A 478 -5.63 4.00 -7.47
CA ASP A 478 -5.35 4.00 -6.04
C ASP A 478 -6.68 4.18 -5.28
N THR A 479 -7.00 3.23 -4.40
CA THR A 479 -8.21 3.24 -3.57
C THR A 479 -7.85 2.90 -2.13
N MET A 480 -8.60 3.43 -1.17
CA MET A 480 -8.33 3.18 0.26
C MET A 480 -9.63 2.88 1.03
N PRO A 481 -10.19 1.67 0.87
CA PRO A 481 -11.27 1.21 1.74
C PRO A 481 -10.82 1.14 3.21
N THR A 482 -11.74 1.51 4.11
CA THR A 482 -11.52 1.48 5.55
C THR A 482 -12.68 0.80 6.29
N TRP A 483 -12.36 0.02 7.33
CA TRP A 483 -13.34 -0.67 8.19
C TRP A 483 -13.10 -0.31 9.65
N ASN A 484 -14.14 0.12 10.35
CA ASN A 484 -14.05 0.47 11.77
C ASN A 484 -14.07 -0.78 12.65
N LEU A 485 -12.99 -1.05 13.38
CA LEU A 485 -12.85 -2.23 14.24
C LEU A 485 -13.35 -2.00 15.67
N ARG A 486 -13.95 -0.82 15.92
CA ARG A 486 -14.53 -0.31 17.18
C ARG A 486 -13.53 -0.09 18.33
N ALA A 487 -12.55 -0.95 18.48
CA ALA A 487 -11.47 -0.87 19.45
C ALA A 487 -10.09 -0.98 18.76
N PRO A 488 -9.03 -0.41 19.33
CA PRO A 488 -7.66 -0.64 18.87
C PRO A 488 -7.31 -2.13 18.81
N ILE A 489 -6.37 -2.53 17.96
CA ILE A 489 -5.90 -3.91 17.89
C ILE A 489 -4.56 -4.07 18.61
N PRO A 490 -4.41 -5.08 19.49
CA PRO A 490 -3.14 -5.38 20.13
C PRO A 490 -2.19 -6.04 19.10
N PRO A 491 -1.07 -5.39 18.73
CA PRO A 491 -0.25 -5.81 17.59
C PRO A 491 0.44 -7.16 17.79
N ASN A 492 0.79 -7.53 19.02
CA ASN A 492 1.64 -8.70 19.28
C ASN A 492 0.87 -10.03 19.09
N VAL A 493 -0.44 -10.00 19.30
CA VAL A 493 -1.32 -11.19 19.31
C VAL A 493 -2.32 -11.18 18.16
N ALA A 494 -2.46 -10.05 17.46
CA ALA A 494 -3.38 -9.98 16.35
C ALA A 494 -2.74 -10.45 15.05
N ARG A 495 -3.57 -11.00 14.20
CA ARG A 495 -3.21 -11.60 12.92
C ARG A 495 -4.16 -11.13 11.83
N ILE A 496 -3.66 -11.10 10.61
CA ILE A 496 -4.43 -10.74 9.42
C ILE A 496 -4.24 -11.79 8.32
N ALA A 497 -5.31 -12.10 7.60
CA ALA A 497 -5.29 -12.88 6.37
C ALA A 497 -6.10 -12.13 5.33
N ILE A 498 -5.59 -12.18 4.11
CA ILE A 498 -6.25 -11.67 2.93
C ILE A 498 -6.41 -12.83 1.97
N ASP A 499 -7.66 -13.07 1.60
CA ASP A 499 -8.05 -14.06 0.61
C ASP A 499 -8.79 -13.37 -0.53
N PHE A 500 -8.70 -13.97 -1.71
CA PHE A 500 -9.40 -13.53 -2.88
C PHE A 500 -10.43 -14.57 -3.27
N ASP A 501 -11.64 -14.13 -3.53
CA ASP A 501 -12.60 -14.89 -4.28
C ASP A 501 -12.47 -14.46 -5.74
N ILE A 502 -11.79 -15.28 -6.55
CA ILE A 502 -11.53 -15.01 -7.97
C ILE A 502 -12.21 -16.08 -8.82
N PRO A 503 -12.63 -15.73 -10.05
CA PRO A 503 -13.06 -16.70 -11.05
C PRO A 503 -12.02 -17.77 -11.39
N ASP A 504 -12.51 -18.92 -11.86
CA ASP A 504 -11.68 -20.07 -12.27
C ASP A 504 -10.79 -19.78 -13.50
N ASP A 505 -11.10 -18.76 -14.31
CA ASP A 505 -10.32 -18.34 -15.48
C ASP A 505 -9.14 -17.42 -15.15
N LEU A 506 -8.97 -17.09 -13.86
CA LEU A 506 -7.89 -16.25 -13.36
C LEU A 506 -6.99 -17.05 -12.41
N GLU A 507 -5.69 -16.85 -12.57
CA GLU A 507 -4.68 -17.35 -11.65
C GLU A 507 -4.13 -16.21 -10.81
N ILE A 508 -3.95 -16.47 -9.52
CA ILE A 508 -3.32 -15.54 -8.57
C ILE A 508 -1.95 -16.04 -8.14
N GLY A 509 -0.93 -15.22 -8.38
CA GLY A 509 0.42 -15.42 -7.89
C GLY A 509 0.80 -14.35 -6.87
N TRP A 510 1.15 -14.75 -5.65
CA TRP A 510 1.71 -13.84 -4.66
C TRP A 510 3.21 -13.63 -4.93
N VAL A 511 3.59 -12.41 -5.27
CA VAL A 511 5.01 -11.99 -5.38
C VAL A 511 5.54 -11.67 -3.99
N GLU A 512 4.75 -10.95 -3.21
CA GLU A 512 5.03 -10.63 -1.81
C GLU A 512 3.80 -11.03 -0.98
N PRO A 513 3.82 -12.18 -0.28
CA PRO A 513 2.69 -12.60 0.54
C PRO A 513 2.55 -11.70 1.76
N ILE A 514 1.31 -11.50 2.21
CA ILE A 514 1.03 -10.68 3.39
C ILE A 514 1.44 -11.44 4.65
N GLU A 515 2.38 -10.87 5.40
CA GLU A 515 2.79 -11.42 6.69
C GLU A 515 1.66 -11.32 7.71
N ALA A 516 1.15 -12.47 8.16
CA ALA A 516 0.04 -12.52 9.10
C ALA A 516 0.34 -11.83 10.44
N ASN A 517 1.60 -11.74 10.84
CA ASN A 517 2.03 -11.15 12.11
C ASN A 517 2.23 -9.62 12.04
N ALA A 518 2.35 -9.03 10.84
CA ALA A 518 2.73 -7.63 10.64
C ALA A 518 1.54 -6.65 10.64
N ILE A 519 0.53 -6.89 11.48
CA ILE A 519 -0.79 -6.25 11.36
C ILE A 519 -0.80 -4.70 11.39
N ARG A 520 0.18 -4.05 12.03
CA ARG A 520 0.27 -2.58 12.07
C ARG A 520 0.57 -1.97 10.71
N ARG A 521 1.42 -2.65 9.92
CA ARG A 521 1.94 -2.22 8.64
C ARG A 521 2.28 -3.47 7.83
N ALA A 522 1.25 -4.08 7.24
CA ALA A 522 1.44 -5.23 6.38
C ALA A 522 1.47 -4.76 4.92
N ARG A 523 2.33 -5.38 4.13
CA ARG A 523 2.43 -5.14 2.69
C ARG A 523 2.25 -6.46 1.95
N GLY A 524 1.75 -6.37 0.73
CA GLY A 524 1.68 -7.52 -0.15
C GLY A 524 1.53 -7.10 -1.61
N LEU A 525 1.91 -7.99 -2.50
CA LEU A 525 1.78 -7.82 -3.94
C LEU A 525 1.27 -9.12 -4.53
N ALA A 526 0.04 -9.07 -5.05
CA ALA A 526 -0.56 -10.14 -5.82
C ALA A 526 -0.50 -9.79 -7.31
N VAL A 527 -0.24 -10.78 -8.15
CA VAL A 527 -0.29 -10.67 -9.60
C VAL A 527 -1.36 -11.62 -10.10
N LEU A 528 -2.29 -11.08 -10.88
CA LEU A 528 -3.37 -11.83 -11.52
C LEU A 528 -3.08 -11.95 -13.01
N THR A 529 -3.22 -13.16 -13.52
CA THR A 529 -3.07 -13.51 -14.94
C THR A 529 -4.29 -14.31 -15.39
N SER A 530 -4.67 -14.18 -16.66
CA SER A 530 -5.69 -15.08 -17.21
C SER A 530 -5.06 -16.43 -17.53
N THR A 531 -5.77 -17.52 -17.26
CA THR A 531 -5.29 -18.87 -17.59
C THR A 531 -5.13 -19.09 -19.09
N ASP A 532 -5.90 -18.35 -19.90
CA ASP A 532 -5.85 -18.44 -21.37
C ASP A 532 -4.70 -17.61 -21.98
N ASP A 533 -4.24 -16.56 -21.29
CA ASP A 533 -3.27 -15.57 -21.79
C ASP A 533 -2.29 -15.15 -20.68
N GLU A 534 -1.08 -15.72 -20.68
CA GLU A 534 -0.03 -15.43 -19.69
C GLU A 534 0.74 -14.11 -19.94
N ASP A 535 0.64 -13.55 -21.15
CA ASP A 535 1.40 -12.35 -21.57
C ASP A 535 1.04 -11.10 -20.75
N VAL A 536 -0.24 -10.95 -20.43
CA VAL A 536 -0.79 -9.77 -19.76
C VAL A 536 -1.00 -10.08 -18.29
N SER A 537 -0.56 -9.19 -17.41
CA SER A 537 -0.75 -9.37 -15.97
C SER A 537 -1.20 -8.09 -15.29
N LEU A 538 -2.01 -8.25 -14.25
CA LEU A 538 -2.46 -7.17 -13.37
C LEU A 538 -1.90 -7.38 -11.96
N GLY A 539 -1.08 -6.46 -11.51
CA GLY A 539 -0.54 -6.38 -10.16
C GLY A 539 -1.47 -5.57 -9.26
N ILE A 540 -1.78 -6.11 -8.08
CA ILE A 540 -2.49 -5.44 -7.00
C ILE A 540 -1.56 -5.37 -5.80
N ARG A 541 -1.16 -4.16 -5.45
CA ARG A 541 -0.36 -3.90 -4.25
C ARG A 541 -1.27 -3.51 -3.09
N PHE A 542 -1.01 -4.14 -1.94
CA PHE A 542 -1.69 -3.93 -0.68
C PHE A 542 -0.75 -3.21 0.28
N ASP A 543 -1.19 -2.07 0.79
CA ASP A 543 -0.56 -1.40 1.93
C ASP A 543 -1.62 -1.31 3.05
N ILE A 544 -1.50 -2.19 4.05
CA ILE A 544 -2.49 -2.38 5.10
C ILE A 544 -2.00 -1.75 6.40
N ARG A 545 -2.85 -0.93 7.01
CA ARG A 545 -2.62 -0.33 8.32
C ARG A 545 -3.77 -0.67 9.24
N CYS A 546 -3.49 -1.37 10.32
CA CYS A 546 -4.51 -1.75 11.28
C CYS A 546 -4.24 -1.11 12.64
N ASN A 547 -5.15 -0.25 13.07
CA ASN A 547 -5.13 0.37 14.38
C ASN A 547 -6.48 0.15 15.11
N ARG A 548 -7.28 1.20 15.27
CA ARG A 548 -8.71 1.13 15.60
C ARG A 548 -9.59 0.94 14.35
N LYS A 549 -9.11 1.36 13.18
CA LYS A 549 -9.65 1.03 11.87
C LYS A 549 -8.66 0.15 11.12
N LEU A 550 -9.18 -0.71 10.25
CA LEU A 550 -8.43 -1.39 9.20
C LEU A 550 -8.46 -0.46 7.99
N GLU A 551 -7.31 0.06 7.59
CA GLU A 551 -7.12 0.80 6.35
C GLU A 551 -6.39 -0.13 5.38
N CYS A 552 -6.91 -0.31 4.17
CA CYS A 552 -6.26 -1.08 3.13
C CYS A 552 -6.13 -0.20 1.89
N ARG A 553 -4.91 0.25 1.56
CA ARG A 553 -4.65 0.97 0.33
C ARG A 553 -4.33 -0.04 -0.77
N LEU A 554 -5.09 0.03 -1.85
CA LEU A 554 -4.98 -0.83 -3.02
C LEU A 554 -4.46 0.00 -4.18
N ARG A 555 -3.34 -0.44 -4.76
CA ARG A 555 -2.77 0.18 -5.96
C ARG A 555 -2.74 -0.81 -7.10
N PHE A 556 -3.24 -0.40 -8.26
CA PHE A 556 -3.38 -1.24 -9.44
C PHE A 556 -2.32 -0.88 -10.48
N ALA A 557 -1.58 -1.88 -10.94
CA ALA A 557 -0.61 -1.75 -12.01
C ALA A 557 -0.77 -2.87 -13.04
N GLY A 558 -0.72 -2.55 -14.33
CA GLY A 558 -0.78 -3.51 -15.41
C GLY A 558 0.55 -3.60 -16.15
N ARG A 559 0.85 -4.78 -16.68
CA ARG A 559 1.89 -4.98 -17.70
C ARG A 559 1.30 -5.70 -18.90
N LEU A 560 1.67 -5.25 -20.09
CA LEU A 560 1.21 -5.82 -21.36
C LEU A 560 2.09 -6.99 -21.83
N ASP A 561 3.31 -7.08 -21.30
CA ASP A 561 4.26 -8.15 -21.53
C ASP A 561 5.09 -8.35 -20.25
N SER A 562 5.62 -9.57 -20.07
CA SER A 562 6.62 -9.92 -19.07
C SER A 562 7.88 -9.05 -19.09
N SER A 563 8.26 -8.54 -20.27
CA SER A 563 9.43 -7.67 -20.45
C SER A 563 9.15 -6.19 -20.25
N MET A 564 7.88 -5.78 -20.21
CA MET A 564 7.49 -4.39 -20.05
C MET A 564 7.45 -3.99 -18.58
N PRO A 565 7.72 -2.72 -18.25
CA PRO A 565 7.57 -2.24 -16.89
C PRO A 565 6.11 -2.26 -16.45
N TRP A 566 5.91 -2.33 -15.13
CA TRP A 566 4.60 -2.13 -14.51
C TRP A 566 4.17 -0.67 -14.65
N ASN A 567 2.97 -0.45 -15.16
CA ASN A 567 2.38 0.87 -15.30
C ASN A 567 1.11 0.97 -14.45
N MET A 568 0.87 2.10 -13.81
CA MET A 568 -0.35 2.32 -13.04
C MET A 568 -1.56 2.31 -13.99
N VAL A 569 -2.62 1.58 -13.63
CA VAL A 569 -3.78 1.41 -14.51
C VAL A 569 -5.08 1.79 -13.84
N SER A 570 -5.96 2.40 -14.63
CA SER A 570 -7.36 2.65 -14.32
C SER A 570 -8.18 2.46 -15.59
N ASN A 571 -9.50 2.28 -15.46
CA ASN A 571 -10.42 2.12 -16.59
C ASN A 571 -10.29 3.28 -17.58
N ALA A 572 -10.31 4.53 -17.08
CA ALA A 572 -10.14 5.72 -17.91
C ALA A 572 -8.74 5.81 -18.54
N GLY A 573 -7.69 5.42 -17.80
CA GLY A 573 -6.31 5.45 -18.31
C GLY A 573 -6.09 4.48 -19.47
N ILE A 574 -6.61 3.25 -19.35
CA ILE A 574 -6.48 2.25 -20.41
C ILE A 574 -7.35 2.59 -21.62
N GLU A 575 -8.56 3.13 -21.41
CA GLU A 575 -9.39 3.62 -22.53
C GLU A 575 -8.69 4.74 -23.31
N ALA A 576 -8.08 5.70 -22.62
CA ALA A 576 -7.29 6.76 -23.26
C ALA A 576 -6.11 6.18 -24.05
N PHE A 577 -5.41 5.19 -23.49
CA PHE A 577 -4.30 4.51 -24.16
C PHE A 577 -4.76 3.72 -25.40
N ALA A 578 -5.88 3.00 -25.32
CA ALA A 578 -6.50 2.31 -26.44
C ALA A 578 -6.86 3.30 -27.58
N ASN A 579 -7.44 4.46 -27.24
CA ASN A 579 -7.75 5.50 -28.21
C ASN A 579 -6.49 6.08 -28.86
N GLN A 580 -5.41 6.24 -28.10
CA GLN A 580 -4.11 6.66 -28.65
C GLN A 580 -3.55 5.63 -29.63
N LEU A 581 -3.59 4.34 -29.31
CA LEU A 581 -3.18 3.26 -30.21
C LEU A 581 -4.02 3.24 -31.49
N ALA A 582 -5.33 3.44 -31.39
CA ALA A 582 -6.23 3.53 -32.55
C ALA A 582 -5.87 4.71 -33.46
N ASN A 583 -5.57 5.87 -32.89
CA ASN A 583 -5.12 7.05 -33.66
C ASN A 583 -3.79 6.79 -34.37
N GLN A 584 -2.83 6.15 -33.69
CA GLN A 584 -1.53 5.78 -34.29
C GLN A 584 -1.69 4.75 -35.42
N ALA A 585 -2.56 3.74 -35.22
CA ALA A 585 -2.90 2.77 -36.27
C ALA A 585 -3.45 3.48 -37.52
N GLY A 586 -4.30 4.51 -37.33
CA GLY A 586 -4.80 5.35 -38.41
C GLY A 586 -3.69 6.05 -39.19
N LEU A 587 -2.76 6.71 -38.49
CA LEU A 587 -1.62 7.39 -39.11
C LEU A 587 -0.72 6.44 -39.90
N VAL A 588 -0.42 5.28 -39.33
CA VAL A 588 0.42 4.24 -39.95
C VAL A 588 -0.25 3.64 -41.18
N SER A 589 -1.57 3.46 -41.15
CA SER A 589 -2.35 3.03 -42.31
C SER A 589 -2.34 4.07 -43.43
N THR A 590 -2.50 5.37 -43.10
CA THR A 590 -2.41 6.45 -44.09
C THR A 590 -1.02 6.53 -44.71
N GLU A 591 0.04 6.38 -43.90
CA GLU A 591 1.41 6.35 -44.39
C GLU A 591 1.69 5.12 -45.26
N ALA A 592 1.14 3.94 -44.92
CA ALA A 592 1.24 2.74 -45.74
C ALA A 592 0.64 2.97 -47.14
N GLN A 593 -0.55 3.56 -47.20
CA GLN A 593 -1.21 3.90 -48.46
C GLN A 593 -0.41 4.92 -49.26
N ARG A 594 0.16 5.94 -48.60
CA ARG A 594 1.02 6.94 -49.22
C ARG A 594 2.27 6.30 -49.81
N LEU A 595 2.99 5.47 -49.06
CA LEU A 595 4.20 4.75 -49.52
C LEU A 595 3.89 3.82 -50.69
N SER A 596 2.75 3.12 -50.66
CA SER A 596 2.29 2.29 -51.78
C SER A 596 2.09 3.11 -53.06
N GLY A 597 1.44 4.28 -52.96
CA GLY A 597 1.25 5.17 -54.11
C GLY A 597 2.57 5.74 -54.65
N VAL A 598 3.49 6.14 -53.76
CA VAL A 598 4.82 6.64 -54.15
C VAL A 598 5.64 5.54 -54.84
N TYR A 599 5.54 4.29 -54.39
CA TYR A 599 6.24 3.15 -54.97
C TYR A 599 5.88 2.92 -56.45
N GLU A 600 4.60 3.06 -56.80
CA GLU A 600 4.12 2.91 -58.17
C GLU A 600 4.67 4.00 -59.10
N ILE A 601 4.87 5.22 -58.56
CA ILE A 601 5.33 6.40 -59.31
C ILE A 601 6.85 6.41 -59.45
N ALA A 602 7.57 5.86 -58.47
CA ALA A 602 9.03 5.85 -58.45
C ALA A 602 9.60 5.14 -59.69
N ARG A 603 10.27 5.92 -60.54
CA ARG A 603 10.89 5.44 -61.79
C ARG A 603 12.31 4.90 -61.57
N THR A 604 13.01 5.37 -60.54
CA THR A 604 14.39 4.99 -60.24
C THR A 604 14.44 3.76 -59.33
N THR A 605 15.43 2.89 -59.59
CA THR A 605 15.68 1.69 -58.78
C THR A 605 16.05 2.02 -57.34
N MET A 606 16.78 3.12 -57.13
CA MET A 606 17.18 3.60 -55.82
C MET A 606 15.99 4.11 -55.00
N GLY A 607 15.10 4.93 -55.59
CA GLY A 607 13.87 5.38 -54.93
C GLY A 607 12.98 4.22 -54.49
N ARG A 608 12.83 3.18 -55.34
CA ARG A 608 12.09 1.96 -54.98
C ARG A 608 12.72 1.21 -53.80
N ARG A 609 14.05 1.18 -53.69
CA ARG A 609 14.75 0.54 -52.57
C ARG A 609 14.51 1.30 -51.26
N VAL A 610 14.61 2.63 -51.27
CA VAL A 610 14.28 3.49 -50.11
C VAL A 610 12.84 3.27 -49.65
N ILE A 611 11.88 3.29 -50.58
CA ILE A 611 10.46 3.12 -50.27
C ILE A 611 10.22 1.73 -49.67
N LYS A 612 10.88 0.68 -50.18
CA LYS A 612 10.76 -0.68 -49.63
C LYS A 612 11.26 -0.76 -48.19
N ILE A 613 12.34 -0.07 -47.84
CA ILE A 613 12.84 0.00 -46.45
C ILE A 613 11.81 0.70 -45.56
N LYS A 614 11.27 1.84 -46.00
CA LYS A 614 10.22 2.56 -45.26
C LYS A 614 8.95 1.74 -45.10
N GLN A 615 8.54 1.03 -46.15
CA GLN A 615 7.40 0.13 -46.11
C GLN A 615 7.62 -1.00 -45.10
N SER A 616 8.78 -1.67 -45.14
CA SER A 616 9.12 -2.71 -44.15
C SER A 616 9.13 -2.18 -42.72
N ARG A 617 9.59 -0.94 -42.50
CA ARG A 617 9.54 -0.30 -41.18
C ARG A 617 8.10 -0.01 -40.76
N ASN A 618 7.29 0.52 -41.67
CA ASN A 618 5.89 0.84 -41.40
C ASN A 618 5.06 -0.42 -41.13
N ASP A 619 5.35 -1.51 -41.85
CA ASP A 619 4.73 -2.83 -41.64
C ASP A 619 5.11 -3.40 -40.26
N ALA A 620 6.39 -3.29 -39.86
CA ALA A 620 6.83 -3.70 -38.52
C ALA A 620 6.13 -2.90 -37.40
N LEU A 621 6.03 -1.58 -37.60
CA LEU A 621 5.34 -0.68 -36.67
C LEU A 621 3.82 -1.01 -36.60
N ALA A 622 3.20 -1.32 -37.74
CA ALA A 622 1.80 -1.74 -37.80
C ALA A 622 1.55 -3.04 -37.01
N GLU A 623 2.43 -4.03 -37.13
CA GLU A 623 2.34 -5.28 -36.37
C GLU A 623 2.56 -5.07 -34.86
N GLU A 624 3.45 -4.15 -34.48
CA GLU A 624 3.66 -3.79 -33.08
C GLU A 624 2.42 -3.11 -32.49
N ILE A 625 1.85 -2.12 -33.19
CA ILE A 625 0.60 -1.47 -32.76
C ILE A 625 -0.52 -2.51 -32.65
N ARG A 626 -0.63 -3.44 -33.59
CA ARG A 626 -1.62 -4.51 -33.56
C ARG A 626 -1.45 -5.41 -32.33
N THR A 627 -0.21 -5.79 -32.02
CA THR A 627 0.13 -6.61 -30.86
C THR A 627 -0.17 -5.88 -29.55
N ALA A 628 0.24 -4.61 -29.44
CA ALA A 628 -0.07 -3.76 -28.29
C ALA A 628 -1.58 -3.58 -28.11
N SER A 629 -2.32 -3.34 -29.20
CA SER A 629 -3.78 -3.17 -29.16
C SER A 629 -4.49 -4.44 -28.70
N LYS A 630 -4.03 -5.62 -29.16
CA LYS A 630 -4.53 -6.91 -28.68
C LYS A 630 -4.30 -7.07 -27.18
N ARG A 631 -3.08 -6.78 -26.70
CA ARG A 631 -2.71 -6.90 -25.28
C ARG A 631 -3.47 -5.92 -24.38
N VAL A 632 -3.70 -4.70 -24.87
CA VAL A 632 -4.55 -3.72 -24.18
C VAL A 632 -5.98 -4.21 -24.06
N ALA A 633 -6.55 -4.78 -25.12
CA ALA A 633 -7.88 -5.37 -25.07
C ALA A 633 -7.95 -6.56 -24.09
N GLN A 634 -6.92 -7.40 -24.04
CA GLN A 634 -6.79 -8.48 -23.04
C GLN A 634 -6.75 -7.92 -21.61
N LEU A 635 -5.97 -6.85 -21.36
CA LEU A 635 -5.91 -6.19 -20.05
C LEU A 635 -7.26 -5.57 -19.65
N GLN A 636 -7.97 -4.93 -20.59
CA GLN A 636 -9.31 -4.41 -20.35
C GLN A 636 -10.29 -5.54 -19.99
N SER A 637 -10.23 -6.66 -20.71
CA SER A 637 -11.05 -7.84 -20.41
C SER A 637 -10.73 -8.40 -19.03
N LEU A 638 -9.45 -8.53 -18.68
CA LEU A 638 -8.99 -9.00 -17.36
C LEU A 638 -9.55 -8.10 -16.24
N MET A 639 -9.43 -6.78 -16.40
CA MET A 639 -9.95 -5.83 -15.41
C MET A 639 -11.47 -5.89 -15.30
N ALA A 640 -12.20 -5.99 -16.41
CA ALA A 640 -13.64 -6.13 -16.40
C ALA A 640 -14.11 -7.44 -15.74
N THR A 641 -13.40 -8.55 -15.97
CA THR A 641 -13.67 -9.82 -15.27
C THR A 641 -13.47 -9.66 -13.77
N ILE A 642 -12.35 -9.08 -13.34
CA ILE A 642 -12.04 -8.86 -11.91
C ILE A 642 -13.08 -7.92 -11.26
N GLU A 643 -13.43 -6.81 -11.90
CA GLU A 643 -14.42 -5.84 -11.38
C GLU A 643 -15.82 -6.46 -11.21
N SER A 644 -16.21 -7.37 -12.12
CA SER A 644 -17.55 -7.96 -12.10
C SER A 644 -17.72 -9.10 -11.10
N THR A 645 -16.65 -9.84 -10.81
CA THR A 645 -16.74 -11.11 -10.07
C THR A 645 -15.84 -11.20 -8.85
N ALA A 646 -14.63 -10.62 -8.92
CA ALA A 646 -13.65 -10.83 -7.88
C ALA A 646 -13.97 -10.01 -6.64
N THR A 647 -13.79 -10.62 -5.47
CA THR A 647 -13.96 -9.93 -4.18
C THR A 647 -12.79 -10.18 -3.25
N LEU A 648 -12.40 -9.13 -2.53
CA LEU A 648 -11.40 -9.16 -1.48
C LEU A 648 -12.05 -9.55 -0.16
N ARG A 649 -11.52 -10.58 0.49
CA ARG A 649 -11.92 -11.01 1.83
C ARG A 649 -10.78 -10.77 2.79
N VAL A 650 -11.06 -10.04 3.87
CA VAL A 650 -10.10 -9.80 4.93
C VAL A 650 -10.60 -10.42 6.22
N LYS A 651 -9.77 -11.25 6.85
CA LYS A 651 -9.98 -11.81 8.17
C LYS A 651 -8.97 -11.20 9.13
N VAL A 652 -9.46 -10.65 10.24
CA VAL A 652 -8.61 -10.17 11.34
C VAL A 652 -8.99 -10.94 12.60
N TRP A 653 -8.02 -11.58 13.23
CA TRP A 653 -8.25 -12.35 14.46
C TRP A 653 -7.18 -12.09 15.51
N ILE A 654 -7.48 -12.47 16.75
CA ILE A 654 -6.55 -12.45 17.87
C ILE A 654 -6.24 -13.90 18.21
N ASP A 655 -4.96 -14.21 18.25
CA ASP A 655 -4.39 -15.50 18.63
C ASP A 655 -4.33 -15.57 20.17
N TRP A 656 -5.23 -16.36 20.77
CA TRP A 656 -5.17 -16.66 22.20
C TRP A 656 -4.38 -17.96 22.42
N PRO A 657 -3.80 -18.17 23.62
CA PRO A 657 -3.06 -19.41 23.90
C PRO A 657 -3.85 -20.70 23.71
N ASP A 658 -5.19 -20.62 23.72
CA ASP A 658 -6.10 -21.76 23.63
C ASP A 658 -7.10 -21.71 22.46
N THR A 659 -7.43 -20.54 21.92
CA THR A 659 -8.44 -20.37 20.86
C THR A 659 -8.11 -19.18 19.94
N GLU A 660 -8.81 -19.04 18.81
CA GLU A 660 -8.71 -17.86 17.96
C GLU A 660 -9.97 -17.01 18.10
N GLN A 661 -9.83 -15.71 18.35
CA GLN A 661 -10.98 -14.80 18.38
C GLN A 661 -11.03 -13.99 17.08
N THR A 662 -12.02 -14.25 16.23
CA THR A 662 -12.23 -13.47 15.01
C THR A 662 -12.83 -12.10 15.34
N ILE A 663 -12.14 -11.03 14.94
CA ILE A 663 -12.55 -9.63 15.14
C ILE A 663 -13.27 -9.08 13.92
N LEU A 664 -12.71 -9.29 12.73
CA LEU A 664 -13.30 -8.90 11.45
C LEU A 664 -13.37 -10.14 10.56
N THR A 665 -14.53 -10.35 9.95
CA THR A 665 -14.78 -11.42 8.99
C THR A 665 -15.47 -10.81 7.77
N MET A 666 -15.01 -11.15 6.58
CA MET A 666 -15.64 -10.80 5.30
C MET A 666 -16.11 -12.06 4.59
N ASP A 667 -16.90 -12.86 5.30
CA ASP A 667 -17.47 -14.05 4.72
C ASP A 667 -18.71 -13.65 3.92
N SER A 668 -18.82 -14.18 2.70
CA SER A 668 -20.11 -14.26 2.04
C SER A 668 -20.96 -15.18 2.91
N GLU A 669 -21.86 -14.63 3.72
CA GLU A 669 -22.91 -15.45 4.32
C GLU A 669 -23.53 -16.26 3.19
N SER A 670 -23.37 -17.59 3.27
CA SER A 670 -24.13 -18.53 2.46
C SER A 670 -25.58 -18.40 2.89
N GLN A 671 -26.29 -17.39 2.35
CA GLN A 671 -27.73 -17.24 2.52
C GLN A 671 -28.48 -18.37 1.81
#